data_AF-A0A418YWF2-F1
#
_entry.id   AF-A0A418YWF2-F1
#
_cell.length_a   1.000
_cell.length_b   1.000
_cell.length_c   1.000
_cell.angle_alpha   90.00
_cell.angle_beta   90.00
_cell.angle_gamma   90.00
#
_symmetry.space_group_name_H-M   'P 1'
#
loop_
_entity.id
_entity.type
_entity.pdbx_description
1 polymer ?
#
loop_
_entity_poly.entity_id
_entity_poly.type
_entity_poly.pdbx_seq_one_letter_code
_entity_poly.pdbx_strand_id
1 'polypeptide(L)'
;MAGIDYWLADARRGQEMRWMKRFAPTHWTVNFPRPMMASVVTTGADSLRVDALFYGSGDLAGLIWEAADGWSHPLLAYETARDFRACVLRFRWRSGGLRQLDETHGPTLTIEGRDAAGNPRAWYVRLWNYASGVPEDAVITLNFAAMEGGFLLPGEADPVWAGDVDRMFISLVPPDYDAGDTAFAGAVEGWAELSDMACDGAGAVLGTGDVMVPEHGLAMATGYDDCFNQTPERVVAAIHALGYRGAINHYVGMSHYFRLERVGAGLYVSLAGGVLNGPCAAWHRDFAARAKALGFDVIWSLSYELFDAHCWNDWKQRAENGDPALTGWVPPSTLLSPAHGGAMAYLQAVAGAFVFIGLEAGLPILFQVGEPWWWVVPGDGRICIYDDAARAAFGGSPVSIASIWGALDGAQCALLDQAGAVLAASTAALCAAVKAVAPGAVTHLLAYLPTILDPRAPEAKRANMPVGWASPAFDVLQLEDYDWVTEGRPGLTARGVELATARLGYPVEEQHYLAGFVLLGSQAAQWREIVAAAQASVARGTAATFVWALPQVCRDGFVAFRIDGEDGMQAFDDVLFPLAIGREASLSPVFSTQIVESPSGHERRSSDWADARLSFDAGPGVRSEADIGALIAFFRARRGAARGFRFSDPYDDRSGAMGQAPGPLDQRLGVGDGVQAAFQLMRYYGVGEDAQGRVITRPVAGTIRVAADGVEMVGGWSHEGMGIIAFDEPPGEGVVLTAGFRFDVPVRFAEDRLDINRATFAAGEAPSVPLVEIRE
;
A
#
# COMPACT_ATOMS: atom_id res chain seq x y z
N MET A 1 -8.24 12.40 -19.19
CA MET A 1 -6.86 12.15 -18.71
C MET A 1 -6.64 10.66 -18.83
N ALA A 2 -5.51 10.25 -19.42
CA ALA A 2 -5.17 8.85 -19.63
C ALA A 2 -5.47 8.04 -18.35
N GLY A 3 -6.08 6.86 -18.52
CA GLY A 3 -6.29 5.91 -17.42
C GLY A 3 -5.00 5.64 -16.66
N ILE A 4 -5.12 5.40 -15.35
CA ILE A 4 -3.98 5.01 -14.51
C ILE A 4 -3.87 3.49 -14.57
N ASP A 5 -2.88 2.97 -15.27
CA ASP A 5 -2.60 1.53 -15.26
C ASP A 5 -1.58 1.20 -14.17
N TYR A 6 -1.45 -0.09 -13.88
CA TYR A 6 -0.50 -0.56 -12.88
C TYR A 6 0.11 -1.91 -13.22
N TRP A 7 1.24 -2.18 -12.58
CA TRP A 7 1.95 -3.46 -12.61
C TRP A 7 2.50 -3.79 -11.23
N LEU A 8 2.52 -5.07 -10.87
CA LEU A 8 3.18 -5.59 -9.67
C LEU A 8 4.53 -6.21 -10.05
N ALA A 9 5.61 -5.50 -9.78
CA ALA A 9 6.98 -5.87 -10.07
C ALA A 9 7.55 -6.80 -9.00
N ASP A 10 7.81 -8.06 -9.35
CA ASP A 10 8.45 -9.03 -8.46
C ASP A 10 9.98 -8.92 -8.45
N ALA A 11 10.55 -8.42 -9.54
CA ALA A 11 11.98 -8.20 -9.72
C ALA A 11 12.22 -7.24 -10.89
N ARG A 12 13.47 -6.77 -11.02
CA ARG A 12 13.94 -6.15 -12.27
C ARG A 12 14.05 -7.21 -13.36
N ARG A 13 13.47 -6.94 -14.54
CA ARG A 13 13.49 -7.75 -15.76
C ARG A 13 13.92 -6.90 -16.98
N GLY A 14 15.08 -6.25 -16.87
CA GLY A 14 15.64 -5.39 -17.92
C GLY A 14 15.52 -3.89 -17.68
N GLN A 15 14.94 -3.46 -16.56
CA GLN A 15 15.00 -2.07 -16.12
C GLN A 15 16.43 -1.64 -15.76
N GLU A 16 16.70 -0.34 -15.85
CA GLU A 16 18.02 0.25 -15.61
C GLU A 16 18.57 -0.08 -14.21
N MET A 17 19.87 -0.31 -14.17
CA MET A 17 20.62 -0.57 -12.95
C MET A 17 21.82 0.37 -12.87
N ARG A 18 22.18 0.71 -11.64
CA ARG A 18 23.42 1.39 -11.31
C ARG A 18 24.18 0.59 -10.26
N TRP A 19 25.32 1.13 -9.84
CA TRP A 19 26.19 0.51 -8.86
C TRP A 19 26.24 1.36 -7.60
N MET A 20 26.18 0.70 -6.45
CA MET A 20 26.38 1.32 -5.14
C MET A 20 27.51 0.63 -4.40
N LYS A 21 28.13 1.34 -3.46
CA LYS A 21 29.03 0.70 -2.49
C LYS A 21 28.20 -0.14 -1.51
N ARG A 22 28.67 -1.36 -1.22
CA ARG A 22 28.18 -2.14 -0.07
C ARG A 22 28.37 -1.30 1.20
N PHE A 23 27.44 -1.42 2.14
CA PHE A 23 27.37 -0.61 3.37
C PHE A 23 27.05 0.88 3.14
N ALA A 24 26.42 1.23 2.01
CA ALA A 24 25.98 2.61 1.78
C ALA A 24 25.11 3.12 2.94
N PRO A 25 25.38 4.33 3.48
CA PRO A 25 24.68 4.89 4.64
C PRO A 25 23.15 4.84 4.53
N THR A 26 22.62 5.07 3.34
CA THR A 26 21.18 5.11 3.03
C THR A 26 20.45 3.80 3.30
N HIS A 27 21.13 2.65 3.27
CA HIS A 27 20.49 1.34 3.34
C HIS A 27 20.66 0.63 4.68
N TRP A 28 21.35 1.25 5.63
CA TRP A 28 21.34 0.78 7.01
C TRP A 28 19.96 1.00 7.63
N THR A 29 19.54 0.07 8.49
CA THR A 29 18.31 0.18 9.26
C THR A 29 18.59 0.15 10.75
N VAL A 30 17.63 0.54 11.57
CA VAL A 30 17.68 0.40 13.02
C VAL A 30 16.51 -0.43 13.52
N ASN A 31 16.73 -1.29 14.51
CA ASN A 31 15.65 -2.00 15.19
C ASN A 31 15.92 -2.07 16.70
N PHE A 32 14.86 -2.09 17.49
CA PHE A 32 14.90 -2.03 18.95
C PHE A 32 13.58 -2.51 19.57
N PRO A 33 13.60 -3.03 20.80
CA PRO A 33 12.38 -3.30 21.55
C PRO A 33 11.79 -1.99 22.13
N ARG A 34 10.47 -1.80 22.08
CA ARG A 34 9.82 -0.75 22.88
C ARG A 34 9.94 -1.10 24.38
N PRO A 35 10.09 -0.13 25.30
CA PRO A 35 9.79 1.29 25.14
C PRO A 35 10.97 2.17 24.71
N MET A 36 12.17 1.62 24.52
CA MET A 36 13.27 2.42 23.97
C MET A 36 12.94 2.88 22.54
N MET A 37 13.60 3.96 22.12
CA MET A 37 13.41 4.55 20.79
C MET A 37 14.77 4.74 20.14
N ALA A 38 14.86 4.50 18.83
CA ALA A 38 16.02 4.87 18.05
C ALA A 38 15.63 5.26 16.61
N SER A 39 16.54 5.96 15.94
CA SER A 39 16.36 6.36 14.54
C SER A 39 17.72 6.39 13.86
N VAL A 40 17.75 6.11 12.56
CA VAL A 40 18.95 6.27 11.73
C VAL A 40 18.71 7.33 10.66
N VAL A 41 19.67 8.24 10.49
CA VAL A 41 19.67 9.28 9.45
C VAL A 41 21.01 9.28 8.73
N THR A 42 21.04 9.64 7.44
CA THR A 42 22.32 9.90 6.77
C THR A 42 22.75 11.34 7.06
N THR A 43 24.04 11.54 7.28
CA THR A 43 24.65 12.86 7.52
C THR A 43 25.55 13.30 6.37
N GLY A 44 25.78 12.42 5.40
CA GLY A 44 26.53 12.63 4.17
C GLY A 44 26.52 11.38 3.28
N ALA A 45 27.22 11.43 2.14
CA ALA A 45 27.27 10.31 1.19
C ALA A 45 27.95 9.04 1.76
N ASP A 46 28.84 9.22 2.72
CA ASP A 46 29.64 8.19 3.39
C ASP A 46 29.50 8.25 4.92
N SER A 47 28.39 8.81 5.42
CA SER A 47 28.16 8.95 6.86
C SER A 47 26.69 8.82 7.27
N LEU A 48 26.49 8.20 8.43
CA LEU A 48 25.20 8.07 9.10
C LEU A 48 25.32 8.32 10.60
N ARG A 49 24.20 8.65 11.22
CA ARG A 49 24.04 8.80 12.66
C ARG A 49 22.84 8.00 13.15
N VAL A 50 23.02 7.36 14.31
CA VAL A 50 21.95 6.75 15.08
C VAL A 50 21.80 7.52 16.40
N ASP A 51 20.59 7.95 16.68
CA ASP A 51 20.20 8.50 17.99
C ASP A 51 19.30 7.48 18.70
N ALA A 52 19.48 7.33 20.01
CA ALA A 52 18.77 6.36 20.85
C ALA A 52 18.32 6.99 22.18
N LEU A 53 17.21 6.48 22.71
CA LEU A 53 16.63 6.86 23.99
C LEU A 53 16.26 5.59 24.77
N PHE A 54 16.88 5.40 25.93
CA PHE A 54 16.76 4.20 26.76
C PHE A 54 15.95 4.48 28.04
N TYR A 55 15.18 3.50 28.49
CA TYR A 55 14.37 3.52 29.71
C TYR A 55 14.74 2.41 30.72
N GLY A 56 15.65 1.51 30.37
CA GLY A 56 16.20 0.50 31.28
C GLY A 56 17.55 -0.06 30.86
N SER A 57 18.19 -0.79 31.79
CA SER A 57 19.53 -1.36 31.63
C SER A 57 19.59 -2.55 30.67
N GLY A 58 18.44 -3.12 30.29
CA GLY A 58 18.33 -4.18 29.27
C GLY A 58 18.10 -3.68 27.85
N ASP A 59 17.93 -2.37 27.65
CA ASP A 59 17.60 -1.82 26.35
C ASP A 59 18.79 -1.92 25.36
N LEU A 60 18.49 -2.30 24.11
CA LEU A 60 19.47 -2.50 23.05
C LEU A 60 18.88 -2.10 21.69
N ALA A 61 19.53 -1.16 21.01
CA ALA A 61 19.31 -0.90 19.59
C ALA A 61 20.33 -1.64 18.74
N GLY A 62 19.90 -2.14 17.58
CA GLY A 62 20.78 -2.68 16.55
C GLY A 62 20.80 -1.78 15.32
N LEU A 63 21.98 -1.31 14.92
CA LEU A 63 22.22 -0.72 13.61
C LEU A 63 22.54 -1.85 12.62
N ILE A 64 21.67 -2.09 11.65
CA ILE A 64 21.60 -3.34 10.87
C ILE A 64 21.96 -3.09 9.40
N TRP A 65 22.77 -4.00 8.85
CA TRP A 65 22.97 -4.20 7.42
C TRP A 65 22.52 -5.60 7.02
N GLU A 66 21.59 -5.70 6.07
CA GLU A 66 21.08 -6.98 5.57
C GLU A 66 21.71 -7.34 4.22
N ALA A 67 22.04 -8.62 4.01
CA ALA A 67 22.60 -9.08 2.75
C ALA A 67 21.57 -9.08 1.60
N ALA A 68 20.29 -9.13 1.94
CA ALA A 68 19.15 -8.99 1.04
C ALA A 68 18.38 -7.72 1.36
N ASP A 69 17.96 -6.98 0.34
CA ASP A 69 17.12 -5.80 0.52
C ASP A 69 15.64 -6.21 0.59
N GLY A 70 15.09 -6.25 1.81
CA GLY A 70 13.67 -6.51 2.05
C GLY A 70 12.79 -5.27 2.21
N TRP A 71 13.36 -4.06 2.15
CA TRP A 71 12.65 -2.82 2.47
C TRP A 71 12.35 -1.95 1.25
N SER A 72 13.25 -1.99 0.25
CA SER A 72 13.05 -1.25 -1.00
C SER A 72 12.02 -1.96 -1.89
N HIS A 73 11.34 -1.18 -2.71
CA HIS A 73 10.60 -1.70 -3.85
C HIS A 73 11.50 -2.61 -4.73
N PRO A 74 11.03 -3.77 -5.27
CA PRO A 74 11.83 -4.70 -6.06
C PRO A 74 12.59 -4.07 -7.23
N LEU A 75 12.03 -3.02 -7.84
CA LEU A 75 12.73 -2.26 -8.88
C LEU A 75 13.92 -1.44 -8.37
N LEU A 76 13.93 -1.04 -7.10
CA LEU A 76 14.94 -0.18 -6.47
C LEU A 76 15.94 -0.98 -5.59
N ALA A 77 15.55 -2.18 -5.15
CA ALA A 77 16.32 -3.02 -4.25
C ALA A 77 17.76 -3.30 -4.74
N TYR A 78 18.76 -3.32 -3.85
CA TYR A 78 20.07 -3.83 -4.22
C TYR A 78 20.06 -5.37 -4.38
N GLU A 79 21.00 -5.90 -5.14
CA GLU A 79 21.12 -7.34 -5.35
C GLU A 79 21.48 -8.08 -4.05
N THR A 80 20.89 -9.26 -3.84
CA THR A 80 21.23 -10.10 -2.69
C THR A 80 22.65 -10.67 -2.86
N ALA A 81 23.57 -10.30 -1.96
CA ALA A 81 24.96 -10.76 -2.01
C ALA A 81 25.48 -11.16 -0.63
N ARG A 82 25.48 -12.48 -0.36
CA ARG A 82 25.74 -13.07 0.97
C ARG A 82 27.21 -13.34 1.30
N ASP A 83 28.10 -13.30 0.31
CA ASP A 83 29.52 -13.50 0.52
C ASP A 83 30.23 -12.17 0.78
N PHE A 84 30.75 -12.02 2.00
CA PHE A 84 31.48 -10.84 2.46
C PHE A 84 32.99 -11.11 2.57
N ARG A 85 33.47 -12.33 2.31
CA ARG A 85 34.88 -12.72 2.55
C ARG A 85 35.88 -11.85 1.78
N ALA A 86 35.47 -11.28 0.64
CA ALA A 86 36.28 -10.38 -0.16
C ALA A 86 36.04 -8.89 0.14
N CYS A 87 35.48 -8.55 1.30
CA CYS A 87 35.20 -7.17 1.72
C CYS A 87 36.14 -6.73 2.84
N VAL A 88 36.54 -5.46 2.79
CA VAL A 88 37.13 -4.74 3.92
C VAL A 88 36.28 -3.50 4.18
N LEU A 89 35.61 -3.45 5.33
CA LEU A 89 34.82 -2.29 5.76
C LEU A 89 35.65 -1.42 6.70
N ARG A 90 35.73 -0.13 6.41
CA ARG A 90 36.37 0.88 7.25
C ARG A 90 35.41 2.04 7.51
N PHE A 91 35.40 2.55 8.73
CA PHE A 91 34.68 3.77 9.09
C PHE A 91 35.31 4.39 10.34
N ARG A 92 35.12 5.69 10.51
CA ARG A 92 35.34 6.37 11.78
C ARG A 92 34.09 6.24 12.65
N TRP A 93 34.25 5.70 13.83
CA TRP A 93 33.25 5.62 14.87
C TRP A 93 33.36 6.82 15.79
N ARG A 94 32.24 7.48 16.09
CA ARG A 94 32.10 8.42 17.20
C ARG A 94 30.86 8.12 18.01
N SER A 95 30.89 8.19 19.33
CA SER A 95 29.72 7.92 20.17
C SER A 95 29.69 8.76 21.45
N GLY A 96 28.51 8.86 22.05
CA GLY A 96 28.33 9.41 23.40
C GLY A 96 27.02 8.94 24.01
N GLY A 97 26.96 8.86 25.34
CA GLY A 97 25.76 8.36 26.05
C GLY A 97 25.46 6.87 25.80
N LEU A 98 26.48 6.10 25.41
CA LEU A 98 26.45 4.66 25.18
C LEU A 98 27.62 4.02 25.96
N ARG A 99 27.61 2.69 26.11
CA ARG A 99 28.84 1.98 26.48
C ARG A 99 29.93 2.21 25.44
N GLN A 100 31.16 2.39 25.92
CA GLN A 100 32.32 2.67 25.10
C GLN A 100 32.81 1.41 24.39
N LEU A 101 33.59 1.56 23.31
CA LEU A 101 34.07 0.43 22.51
C LEU A 101 34.86 -0.61 23.33
N ASP A 102 35.69 -0.15 24.27
CA ASP A 102 36.60 -0.99 25.06
C ASP A 102 35.96 -1.60 26.31
N GLU A 103 34.69 -1.30 26.59
CA GLU A 103 33.99 -1.87 27.73
C GLU A 103 33.39 -3.25 27.43
N THR A 104 33.13 -4.03 28.48
CA THR A 104 32.25 -5.20 28.38
C THR A 104 30.87 -4.75 27.90
N HIS A 105 30.24 -5.49 26.99
CA HIS A 105 28.97 -5.08 26.35
C HIS A 105 29.05 -3.77 25.54
N GLY A 106 30.25 -3.24 25.27
CA GLY A 106 30.43 -2.18 24.28
C GLY A 106 29.96 -2.60 22.87
N PRO A 107 29.90 -1.66 21.92
CA PRO A 107 29.44 -1.93 20.56
C PRO A 107 30.10 -3.16 19.94
N THR A 108 29.25 -4.14 19.62
CA THR A 108 29.64 -5.45 19.12
C THR A 108 28.93 -5.69 17.80
N LEU A 109 29.69 -6.11 16.79
CA LEU A 109 29.15 -6.56 15.52
C LEU A 109 28.73 -8.03 15.65
N THR A 110 27.43 -8.27 15.59
CA THR A 110 26.88 -9.61 15.47
C THR A 110 26.69 -9.93 13.99
N ILE A 111 27.22 -11.06 13.53
CA ILE A 111 27.05 -11.55 12.16
C ILE A 111 26.23 -12.83 12.23
N GLU A 112 25.09 -12.85 11.56
CA GLU A 112 24.20 -14.01 11.49
C GLU A 112 24.19 -14.58 10.07
N GLY A 113 24.27 -15.89 9.95
CA GLY A 113 24.27 -16.58 8.66
C GLY A 113 24.50 -18.06 8.80
N ARG A 114 25.29 -18.65 7.91
CA ARG A 114 25.68 -20.07 7.95
C ARG A 114 27.18 -20.25 7.92
N ASP A 115 27.66 -21.27 8.63
CA ASP A 115 29.06 -21.69 8.60
C ASP A 115 29.45 -22.34 7.25
N ALA A 116 30.71 -22.75 7.11
CA ALA A 116 31.20 -23.37 5.87
C ALA A 116 30.54 -24.72 5.52
N ALA A 117 29.86 -25.35 6.49
CA ALA A 117 29.09 -26.58 6.30
C ALA A 117 27.60 -26.29 6.03
N GLY A 118 27.19 -25.02 6.02
CA GLY A 118 25.80 -24.61 5.79
C GLY A 118 24.93 -24.61 7.05
N ASN A 119 25.49 -24.75 8.25
CA ASN A 119 24.72 -24.72 9.49
C ASN A 119 24.49 -23.28 9.95
N PRO A 120 23.27 -22.91 10.41
CA PRO A 120 23.01 -21.60 11.00
C PRO A 120 23.98 -21.29 12.15
N ARG A 121 24.61 -20.12 12.11
CA ARG A 121 25.59 -19.68 13.11
C ARG A 121 25.58 -18.16 13.26
N ALA A 122 25.88 -17.71 14.48
CA ALA A 122 26.16 -16.32 14.79
C ALA A 122 27.61 -16.15 15.28
N TRP A 123 28.26 -15.07 14.90
CA TRP A 123 29.57 -14.65 15.40
C TRP A 123 29.47 -13.29 16.07
N TYR A 124 30.20 -13.11 17.18
CA TYR A 124 30.21 -11.88 17.96
C TYR A 124 31.61 -11.25 17.89
N VAL A 125 31.71 -10.14 17.18
CA VAL A 125 32.97 -9.44 16.92
C VAL A 125 32.98 -8.12 17.68
N ARG A 126 33.84 -8.04 18.68
CA ARG A 126 34.06 -6.81 19.44
C ARG A 126 34.80 -5.78 18.57
N LEU A 127 34.16 -4.63 18.31
CA LEU A 127 34.72 -3.61 17.41
C LEU A 127 36.06 -3.04 17.90
N TRP A 128 36.26 -2.94 19.22
CA TRP A 128 37.51 -2.42 19.81
C TRP A 128 38.76 -3.22 19.42
N ASN A 129 38.62 -4.52 19.18
CA ASN A 129 39.75 -5.36 18.75
C ASN A 129 40.27 -4.97 17.35
N TYR A 130 39.50 -4.17 16.61
CA TYR A 130 39.79 -3.68 15.26
C TYR A 130 39.83 -2.15 15.20
N ALA A 131 39.94 -1.48 16.35
CA ALA A 131 39.90 -0.04 16.49
C ALA A 131 41.30 0.58 16.56
N SER A 132 41.46 1.77 15.98
CA SER A 132 42.62 2.64 16.16
C SER A 132 42.15 4.04 16.56
N GLY A 133 42.40 4.42 17.82
CA GLY A 133 41.92 5.67 18.40
C GLY A 133 41.62 5.52 19.89
N VAL A 134 40.61 6.24 20.36
CA VAL A 134 40.11 6.20 21.74
C VAL A 134 38.71 5.55 21.77
N PRO A 135 38.22 5.08 22.94
CA PRO A 135 36.98 4.29 23.00
C PRO A 135 35.71 4.93 22.44
N GLU A 136 35.65 6.26 22.34
CA GLU A 136 34.52 7.01 21.78
C GLU A 136 34.82 7.69 20.44
N ASP A 137 36.06 7.59 19.94
CA ASP A 137 36.50 8.15 18.65
C ASP A 137 37.64 7.32 18.08
N ALA A 138 37.30 6.38 17.19
CA ALA A 138 38.26 5.44 16.63
C ALA A 138 37.95 5.10 15.18
N VAL A 139 39.00 4.81 14.40
CA VAL A 139 38.85 4.21 13.09
C VAL A 139 38.74 2.69 13.27
N ILE A 140 37.62 2.12 12.83
CA ILE A 140 37.37 0.67 12.82
C ILE A 140 37.72 0.12 11.44
N THR A 141 38.47 -0.98 11.37
CA THR A 141 38.79 -1.68 10.12
C THR A 141 38.49 -3.18 10.21
N LEU A 142 37.46 -3.62 9.51
CA LEU A 142 36.95 -5.00 9.52
C LEU A 142 37.33 -5.70 8.21
N ASN A 143 38.31 -6.61 8.27
CA ASN A 143 38.67 -7.49 7.17
C ASN A 143 37.94 -8.83 7.31
N PHE A 144 36.86 -9.01 6.56
CA PHE A 144 36.00 -10.20 6.65
C PHE A 144 36.69 -11.52 6.28
N ALA A 145 37.85 -11.47 5.63
CA ALA A 145 38.65 -12.67 5.33
C ALA A 145 39.43 -13.21 6.54
N ALA A 146 39.67 -12.38 7.55
CA ALA A 146 40.62 -12.64 8.63
C ALA A 146 40.08 -12.23 10.02
N MET A 147 38.77 -12.02 10.12
CA MET A 147 38.13 -11.57 11.34
C MET A 147 37.92 -12.73 12.32
N GLU A 148 38.21 -12.47 13.58
CA GLU A 148 37.96 -13.33 14.73
C GLU A 148 36.92 -12.68 15.65
N GLY A 149 35.93 -13.46 16.07
CA GLY A 149 35.06 -13.14 17.19
C GLY A 149 35.73 -13.44 18.54
N GLY A 150 35.06 -13.05 19.62
CA GLY A 150 35.56 -13.20 20.99
C GLY A 150 35.92 -11.86 21.65
N PHE A 151 36.03 -11.85 22.98
CA PHE A 151 36.31 -10.63 23.74
C PHE A 151 37.83 -10.44 23.91
N LEU A 152 38.54 -11.46 24.38
CA LEU A 152 40.00 -11.45 24.61
C LEU A 152 40.77 -12.16 23.49
N LEU A 153 41.21 -11.42 22.47
CA LEU A 153 42.05 -11.97 21.40
C LEU A 153 43.54 -12.00 21.77
N PRO A 154 44.30 -13.05 21.38
CA PRO A 154 43.86 -14.22 20.60
C PRO A 154 43.29 -15.38 21.45
N GLY A 155 43.18 -15.23 22.78
CA GLY A 155 42.81 -16.32 23.70
C GLY A 155 41.42 -16.91 23.51
N GLU A 156 40.46 -16.10 23.05
CA GLU A 156 39.06 -16.44 22.79
C GLU A 156 38.72 -16.40 21.29
N ALA A 157 39.72 -16.44 20.42
CA ALA A 157 39.53 -16.30 18.98
C ALA A 157 38.52 -17.33 18.45
N ASP A 158 37.42 -16.84 17.89
CA ASP A 158 36.44 -17.62 17.14
C ASP A 158 36.42 -17.16 15.67
N PRO A 159 37.11 -17.85 14.75
CA PRO A 159 37.20 -17.44 13.35
C PRO A 159 35.83 -17.23 12.70
N VAL A 160 35.64 -16.05 12.11
CA VAL A 160 34.40 -15.69 11.41
C VAL A 160 34.41 -16.31 10.01
N TRP A 161 33.33 -17.00 9.67
CA TRP A 161 33.08 -17.41 8.29
C TRP A 161 32.05 -16.50 7.65
N ALA A 162 32.52 -15.51 6.89
CA ALA A 162 31.67 -14.50 6.25
C ALA A 162 31.20 -14.89 4.84
N GLY A 163 31.13 -16.19 4.52
CA GLY A 163 30.81 -16.69 3.17
C GLY A 163 29.33 -16.78 2.84
N ASP A 164 28.47 -16.83 3.86
CA ASP A 164 27.01 -16.86 3.72
C ASP A 164 26.36 -16.13 4.91
N VAL A 165 26.22 -14.82 4.78
CA VAL A 165 25.64 -13.94 5.81
C VAL A 165 24.20 -13.57 5.45
N ASP A 166 23.30 -13.60 6.43
CA ASP A 166 21.97 -13.00 6.36
C ASP A 166 22.00 -11.51 6.64
N ARG A 167 22.56 -11.15 7.79
CA ARG A 167 22.62 -9.78 8.28
C ARG A 167 23.76 -9.60 9.26
N MET A 168 24.09 -8.34 9.48
CA MET A 168 25.02 -7.90 10.50
C MET A 168 24.36 -6.79 11.30
N PHE A 169 24.61 -6.72 12.60
CA PHE A 169 24.17 -5.56 13.38
C PHE A 169 25.19 -5.15 14.44
N ILE A 170 25.33 -3.83 14.63
CA ILE A 170 26.14 -3.22 15.67
C ILE A 170 25.22 -2.88 16.85
N SER A 171 25.51 -3.44 18.02
CA SER A 171 24.74 -3.18 19.24
C SER A 171 25.03 -1.79 19.82
N LEU A 172 23.99 -1.07 20.23
CA LEU A 172 24.04 0.20 20.94
C LEU A 172 23.27 0.03 22.25
N VAL A 173 23.94 0.22 23.38
CA VAL A 173 23.40 -0.01 24.72
C VAL A 173 23.69 1.17 25.65
N PRO A 174 22.85 1.45 26.67
CA PRO A 174 23.10 2.53 27.62
C PRO A 174 24.35 2.26 28.46
N PRO A 175 24.99 3.29 29.05
CA PRO A 175 26.20 3.13 29.88
C PRO A 175 26.04 2.08 31.01
N ASP A 176 24.87 2.07 31.65
CA ASP A 176 24.54 1.16 32.76
C ASP A 176 24.01 -0.21 32.30
N TYR A 177 24.24 -0.60 31.04
CA TYR A 177 23.75 -1.88 30.51
C TYR A 177 24.30 -3.08 31.29
N ASP A 178 23.41 -3.97 31.71
CA ASP A 178 23.73 -5.17 32.50
C ASP A 178 23.05 -6.44 31.96
N ALA A 179 22.39 -6.37 30.80
CA ALA A 179 21.51 -7.40 30.25
C ALA A 179 20.38 -7.84 31.20
N GLY A 180 20.10 -7.04 32.23
CA GLY A 180 19.00 -7.21 33.16
C GLY A 180 17.78 -6.38 32.76
N ASP A 181 16.94 -6.06 33.74
CA ASP A 181 15.66 -5.36 33.56
C ASP A 181 15.54 -4.12 34.45
N THR A 182 16.66 -3.57 34.92
CA THR A 182 16.68 -2.42 35.82
C THR A 182 16.09 -1.20 35.12
N ALA A 183 14.94 -0.74 35.58
CA ALA A 183 14.30 0.47 35.06
C ALA A 183 15.07 1.73 35.47
N PHE A 184 15.28 2.64 34.52
CA PHE A 184 15.86 3.94 34.80
C PHE A 184 14.81 4.90 35.41
N ALA A 185 15.29 5.79 36.27
CA ALA A 185 14.47 6.84 36.88
C ALA A 185 14.01 7.90 35.85
N GLY A 186 14.80 8.10 34.80
CA GLY A 186 14.49 8.94 33.66
C GLY A 186 15.14 8.38 32.40
N ALA A 187 14.71 8.88 31.24
CA ALA A 187 15.24 8.43 29.97
C ALA A 187 16.73 8.81 29.82
N VAL A 188 17.53 7.92 29.24
CA VAL A 188 18.95 8.13 28.96
C VAL A 188 19.15 8.28 27.45
N GLU A 189 19.75 9.37 27.02
CA GLU A 189 20.03 9.65 25.59
C GLU A 189 21.42 9.12 25.22
N GLY A 190 21.53 8.53 24.03
CA GLY A 190 22.79 8.06 23.46
C GLY A 190 22.82 8.20 21.95
N TRP A 191 24.01 8.23 21.36
CA TRP A 191 24.19 8.32 19.93
C TRP A 191 25.48 7.67 19.45
N ALA A 192 25.46 7.21 18.20
CA ALA A 192 26.63 6.74 17.46
C ALA A 192 26.64 7.32 16.04
N GLU A 193 27.81 7.66 15.54
CA GLU A 193 28.04 8.12 14.18
C GLU A 193 29.10 7.24 13.52
N LEU A 194 28.80 6.80 12.31
CA LEU A 194 29.76 6.17 11.41
C LEU A 194 30.01 7.16 10.27
N SER A 195 31.24 7.65 10.15
CA SER A 195 31.67 8.55 9.08
C SER A 195 32.87 8.01 8.33
N ASP A 196 33.24 8.63 7.21
CA ASP A 196 34.31 8.17 6.32
C ASP A 196 34.13 6.68 5.94
N MET A 197 32.88 6.25 5.75
CA MET A 197 32.53 4.86 5.49
C MET A 197 33.02 4.43 4.10
N ALA A 198 33.85 3.38 4.07
CA ALA A 198 34.40 2.84 2.83
C ALA A 198 34.39 1.31 2.86
N CYS A 199 34.02 0.71 1.73
CA CYS A 199 34.15 -0.72 1.51
C CYS A 199 35.04 -0.98 0.28
N ASP A 200 36.05 -1.83 0.47
CA ASP A 200 37.01 -2.24 -0.55
C ASP A 200 36.97 -3.76 -0.79
N GLY A 201 37.55 -4.18 -1.92
CA GLY A 201 37.61 -5.57 -2.35
C GLY A 201 36.54 -5.97 -3.37
N ALA A 202 36.61 -7.20 -3.87
CA ALA A 202 35.78 -7.64 -5.01
C ALA A 202 34.27 -7.71 -4.69
N GLY A 203 33.90 -7.85 -3.41
CA GLY A 203 32.51 -7.86 -2.95
C GLY A 203 31.94 -6.49 -2.58
N ALA A 204 32.71 -5.41 -2.73
CA ALA A 204 32.38 -4.09 -2.19
C ALA A 204 31.38 -3.26 -3.01
N VAL A 205 30.96 -3.75 -4.16
CA VAL A 205 30.04 -3.06 -5.08
C VAL A 205 28.83 -3.95 -5.29
N LEU A 206 27.64 -3.37 -5.23
CA LEU A 206 26.36 -4.04 -5.44
C LEU A 206 25.62 -3.38 -6.61
N GLY A 207 25.00 -4.20 -7.45
CA GLY A 207 23.98 -3.75 -8.39
C GLY A 207 22.74 -3.26 -7.65
N THR A 208 22.21 -2.11 -8.02
CA THR A 208 20.98 -1.53 -7.46
C THR A 208 20.11 -0.97 -8.56
N GLY A 209 18.82 -0.82 -8.30
CA GLY A 209 17.89 -0.24 -9.26
C GLY A 209 18.18 1.23 -9.51
N ASP A 210 18.05 1.66 -10.76
CA ASP A 210 18.09 3.08 -11.15
C ASP A 210 16.80 3.47 -11.90
N VAL A 211 15.68 2.90 -11.45
CA VAL A 211 14.38 3.11 -12.11
C VAL A 211 13.83 4.48 -11.74
N MET A 212 13.45 5.24 -12.76
CA MET A 212 12.71 6.48 -12.64
C MET A 212 11.38 6.35 -13.39
N VAL A 213 10.31 6.05 -12.64
CA VAL A 213 8.96 5.98 -13.19
C VAL A 213 8.48 7.40 -13.53
N PRO A 214 7.89 7.62 -14.71
CA PRO A 214 7.28 8.91 -15.05
C PRO A 214 6.22 9.34 -14.03
N GLU A 215 6.02 10.66 -13.90
CA GLU A 215 4.95 11.18 -13.07
C GLU A 215 3.58 10.70 -13.58
N HIS A 216 2.80 10.10 -12.69
CA HIS A 216 1.49 9.53 -13.00
C HIS A 216 0.33 10.26 -12.28
N GLY A 217 0.61 11.41 -11.66
CA GLY A 217 -0.40 12.29 -11.05
C GLY A 217 -1.07 11.73 -9.78
N LEU A 218 -0.44 10.77 -9.09
CA LEU A 218 -0.85 10.36 -7.74
C LEU A 218 0.17 10.86 -6.72
N ALA A 219 -0.32 11.13 -5.51
CA ALA A 219 0.48 11.43 -4.33
C ALA A 219 0.66 10.16 -3.47
N MET A 220 1.60 10.24 -2.53
CA MET A 220 1.93 9.11 -1.65
C MET A 220 1.56 9.43 -0.21
N ALA A 221 1.02 8.45 0.49
CA ALA A 221 0.87 8.48 1.93
C ALA A 221 1.82 7.45 2.59
N THR A 222 2.43 7.84 3.71
CA THR A 222 3.37 6.99 4.48
C THR A 222 3.26 7.27 5.98
N GLY A 223 3.79 6.39 6.83
CA GLY A 223 3.68 6.50 8.28
C GLY A 223 5.01 6.28 8.98
N TYR A 224 5.32 7.10 9.98
CA TYR A 224 6.55 6.98 10.77
C TYR A 224 6.65 5.61 11.46
N ASP A 225 5.54 5.10 12.00
CA ASP A 225 5.50 3.79 12.64
C ASP A 225 5.82 2.63 11.67
N ASP A 226 5.70 2.83 10.36
CA ASP A 226 6.05 1.84 9.34
C ASP A 226 7.47 2.01 8.76
N CYS A 227 8.11 3.15 8.99
CA CYS A 227 9.40 3.48 8.36
C CYS A 227 10.47 4.03 9.31
N PHE A 228 10.22 4.09 10.63
CA PHE A 228 11.17 4.57 11.65
C PHE A 228 12.53 3.86 11.57
N ASN A 229 12.52 2.61 11.12
CA ASN A 229 13.70 1.76 10.99
C ASN A 229 14.59 2.14 9.80
N GLN A 230 14.06 2.85 8.80
CA GLN A 230 14.78 3.20 7.56
C GLN A 230 15.29 4.64 7.62
N THR A 231 16.34 4.94 6.84
CA THR A 231 16.76 6.34 6.66
C THR A 231 15.69 7.13 5.90
N PRO A 232 15.44 8.40 6.26
CA PRO A 232 14.56 9.26 5.48
C PRO A 232 15.00 9.44 4.03
N GLU A 233 16.31 9.35 3.74
CA GLU A 233 16.84 9.40 2.37
C GLU A 233 16.21 8.36 1.47
N ARG A 234 16.23 7.13 1.97
CA ARG A 234 15.75 5.97 1.25
C ARG A 234 14.24 6.05 1.03
N VAL A 235 13.50 6.46 2.05
CA VAL A 235 12.03 6.61 1.99
C VAL A 235 11.64 7.64 0.94
N VAL A 236 12.15 8.87 1.03
CA VAL A 236 11.77 9.95 0.09
C VAL A 236 12.28 9.66 -1.32
N ALA A 237 13.48 9.08 -1.48
CA ALA A 237 14.00 8.68 -2.78
C ALA A 237 13.12 7.63 -3.46
N ALA A 238 12.59 6.65 -2.71
CA ALA A 238 11.68 5.65 -3.25
C ALA A 238 10.38 6.28 -3.75
N ILE A 239 9.77 7.18 -2.97
CA ILE A 239 8.57 7.93 -3.37
C ILE A 239 8.81 8.66 -4.70
N HIS A 240 9.93 9.37 -4.81
CA HIS A 240 10.29 10.11 -6.01
C HIS A 240 10.54 9.21 -7.23
N ALA A 241 11.31 8.14 -7.04
CA ALA A 241 11.68 7.19 -8.08
C ALA A 241 10.47 6.44 -8.65
N LEU A 242 9.45 6.20 -7.82
CA LEU A 242 8.21 5.52 -8.23
C LEU A 242 7.19 6.44 -8.90
N GLY A 243 7.51 7.71 -9.16
CA GLY A 243 6.68 8.61 -9.96
C GLY A 243 5.67 9.45 -9.18
N TYR A 244 5.59 9.30 -7.85
CA TYR A 244 4.71 10.11 -7.00
C TYR A 244 5.20 11.56 -6.90
N ARG A 245 4.27 12.52 -6.89
CA ARG A 245 4.55 13.97 -6.78
C ARG A 245 3.52 14.65 -5.88
N GLY A 246 3.73 15.95 -5.59
CA GLY A 246 2.85 16.74 -4.73
C GLY A 246 3.24 16.65 -3.25
N ALA A 247 2.26 16.69 -2.36
CA ALA A 247 2.51 16.52 -0.94
C ALA A 247 2.60 15.04 -0.56
N ILE A 248 3.53 14.70 0.34
CA ILE A 248 3.53 13.39 1.00
C ILE A 248 2.60 13.50 2.22
N ASN A 249 1.57 12.67 2.29
CA ASN A 249 0.76 12.57 3.51
C ASN A 249 1.47 11.67 4.51
N HIS A 250 2.13 12.28 5.49
CA HIS A 250 2.98 11.59 6.45
C HIS A 250 2.30 11.48 7.81
N TYR A 251 1.79 10.29 8.12
CA TYR A 251 1.30 9.96 9.46
C TYR A 251 2.47 9.90 10.44
N VAL A 252 2.46 10.76 11.45
CA VAL A 252 3.58 10.88 12.40
C VAL A 252 3.65 9.71 13.40
N GLY A 253 2.70 8.78 13.32
CA GLY A 253 2.65 7.57 14.13
C GLY A 253 1.91 7.75 15.44
N MET A 254 1.69 6.64 16.14
CA MET A 254 1.04 6.56 17.46
C MET A 254 1.98 6.05 18.54
N SER A 255 3.18 5.56 18.16
CA SER A 255 3.96 4.66 19.04
C SER A 255 5.44 4.97 19.15
N HIS A 256 6.02 5.82 18.27
CA HIS A 256 7.46 6.10 18.27
C HIS A 256 7.85 7.57 18.48
N TYR A 257 6.90 8.52 18.56
CA TYR A 257 7.25 9.95 18.61
C TYR A 257 7.45 10.51 20.02
N PHE A 258 6.84 9.90 21.03
CA PHE A 258 6.68 10.49 22.36
C PHE A 258 7.86 10.25 23.30
N ARG A 259 7.93 11.06 24.35
CA ARG A 259 8.73 10.79 25.55
C ARG A 259 7.85 10.12 26.61
N LEU A 260 8.46 9.33 27.47
CA LEU A 260 7.78 8.63 28.56
C LEU A 260 8.28 9.09 29.92
N GLU A 261 7.38 9.16 30.89
CA GLU A 261 7.71 9.32 32.30
C GLU A 261 7.31 8.09 33.11
N ARG A 262 8.08 7.80 34.16
CA ARG A 262 7.85 6.66 35.04
C ARG A 262 6.91 7.06 36.17
N VAL A 263 5.79 6.33 36.30
CA VAL A 263 4.89 6.45 37.45
C VAL A 263 4.64 5.06 38.03
N GLY A 264 5.22 4.80 39.21
CA GLY A 264 5.26 3.46 39.78
C GLY A 264 5.98 2.50 38.83
N ALA A 265 5.30 1.40 38.45
CA ALA A 265 5.83 0.44 37.48
C ALA A 265 5.57 0.86 36.01
N GLY A 266 4.62 1.76 35.76
CA GLY A 266 4.17 2.13 34.41
C GLY A 266 5.01 3.23 33.75
N LEU A 267 5.00 3.26 32.42
CA LEU A 267 5.52 4.35 31.59
C LEU A 267 4.38 4.99 30.82
N TYR A 268 4.27 6.32 30.91
CA TYR A 268 3.20 7.07 30.28
C TYR A 268 3.75 8.24 29.49
N VAL A 269 3.05 8.63 28.42
CA VAL A 269 3.45 9.78 27.60
C VAL A 269 3.59 11.05 28.41
N SER A 270 4.65 11.79 28.15
CA SER A 270 5.00 12.98 28.92
C SER A 270 5.57 14.08 28.03
N LEU A 271 5.37 15.33 28.46
CA LEU A 271 6.03 16.51 27.89
C LEU A 271 7.32 16.88 28.67
N ALA A 272 7.69 16.09 29.69
CA ALA A 272 8.90 16.31 30.47
C ALA A 272 10.16 16.10 29.60
N GLY A 273 11.00 17.14 29.53
CA GLY A 273 12.23 17.12 28.74
C GLY A 273 12.02 17.32 27.23
N GLY A 274 10.82 17.69 26.79
CA GLY A 274 10.50 17.97 25.38
C GLY A 274 9.17 17.35 24.95
N VAL A 275 8.67 17.75 23.78
CA VAL A 275 7.43 17.21 23.22
C VAL A 275 7.66 15.88 22.49
N LEU A 276 8.67 15.85 21.61
CA LEU A 276 9.07 14.66 20.86
C LEU A 276 10.32 14.04 21.49
N ASN A 277 10.51 12.74 21.36
CA ASN A 277 11.80 12.13 21.68
C ASN A 277 12.87 12.54 20.66
N GLY A 278 14.14 12.50 21.08
CA GLY A 278 15.29 12.89 20.27
C GLY A 278 15.38 12.15 18.93
N PRO A 279 15.31 10.80 18.92
CA PRO A 279 15.33 10.02 17.69
C PRO A 279 14.25 10.43 16.68
N CYS A 280 13.00 10.55 17.13
CA CYS A 280 11.89 11.00 16.28
C CYS A 280 12.13 12.39 15.69
N ALA A 281 12.60 13.34 16.50
CA ALA A 281 12.87 14.69 16.03
C ALA A 281 14.02 14.75 15.01
N ALA A 282 15.08 13.93 15.19
CA ALA A 282 16.18 13.82 14.25
C ALA A 282 15.72 13.25 12.90
N TRP A 283 14.96 12.14 12.93
CA TRP A 283 14.42 11.49 11.74
C TRP A 283 13.52 12.44 10.93
N HIS A 284 12.59 13.13 11.58
CA HIS A 284 11.64 14.00 10.87
C HIS A 284 12.26 15.29 10.33
N ARG A 285 13.30 15.84 10.97
CA ARG A 285 14.06 16.95 10.38
C ARG A 285 14.74 16.54 9.09
N ASP A 286 15.37 15.37 9.09
CA ASP A 286 16.02 14.82 7.92
C ASP A 286 15.00 14.47 6.81
N PHE A 287 13.86 13.89 7.17
CA PHE A 287 12.74 13.65 6.26
C PHE A 287 12.24 14.95 5.60
N ALA A 288 11.98 15.99 6.38
CA ALA A 288 11.52 17.29 5.88
C ALA A 288 12.55 17.94 4.93
N ALA A 289 13.85 17.88 5.28
CA ALA A 289 14.91 18.41 4.44
C ALA A 289 15.00 17.69 3.08
N ARG A 290 14.83 16.37 3.06
CA ARG A 290 14.87 15.56 1.83
C ARG A 290 13.63 15.70 0.98
N ALA A 291 12.45 15.73 1.61
CA ALA A 291 11.19 16.01 0.93
C ALA A 291 11.31 17.33 0.17
N LYS A 292 11.76 18.40 0.85
CA LYS A 292 12.01 19.70 0.23
C LYS A 292 13.04 19.63 -0.90
N ALA A 293 14.16 18.93 -0.70
CA ALA A 293 15.21 18.82 -1.70
C ALA A 293 14.73 18.14 -3.00
N LEU A 294 13.76 17.22 -2.89
CA LEU A 294 13.12 16.53 -4.01
C LEU A 294 11.81 17.17 -4.47
N GLY A 295 11.46 18.37 -3.96
CA GLY A 295 10.31 19.14 -4.40
C GLY A 295 8.95 18.65 -3.86
N PHE A 296 8.95 17.89 -2.77
CA PHE A 296 7.72 17.49 -2.07
C PHE A 296 7.36 18.49 -0.97
N ASP A 297 6.06 18.70 -0.82
CA ASP A 297 5.47 19.21 0.43
C ASP A 297 5.21 18.04 1.40
N VAL A 298 4.92 18.35 2.66
CA VAL A 298 4.59 17.33 3.68
C VAL A 298 3.31 17.73 4.39
N ILE A 299 2.31 16.85 4.35
CA ILE A 299 1.15 16.92 5.24
C ILE A 299 1.50 16.16 6.51
N TRP A 300 1.62 16.89 7.62
CA TRP A 300 1.83 16.31 8.94
C TRP A 300 0.50 15.78 9.46
N SER A 301 0.29 14.46 9.38
CA SER A 301 -0.92 13.80 9.87
C SER A 301 -0.72 13.31 11.29
N LEU A 302 -1.53 13.84 12.22
CA LEU A 302 -1.56 13.44 13.63
C LEU A 302 -2.93 12.88 13.98
N SER A 303 -2.97 11.63 14.43
CA SER A 303 -4.20 10.96 14.86
C SER A 303 -4.57 11.29 16.31
N TYR A 304 -5.81 10.96 16.69
CA TYR A 304 -6.22 10.89 18.10
C TYR A 304 -5.89 9.52 18.71
N GLU A 305 -5.01 8.77 18.07
CA GLU A 305 -4.64 7.41 18.42
C GLU A 305 -3.28 7.40 19.14
N LEU A 306 -3.13 6.54 20.15
CA LEU A 306 -1.90 6.41 20.90
C LEU A 306 -1.66 4.96 21.31
N PHE A 307 -0.41 4.52 21.38
CA PHE A 307 -0.08 3.18 21.86
C PHE A 307 -0.62 2.94 23.29
N ASP A 308 -1.44 1.90 23.47
CA ASP A 308 -2.28 1.73 24.68
C ASP A 308 -1.45 1.60 25.96
N ALA A 309 -0.32 0.89 25.86
CA ALA A 309 0.57 0.61 26.99
C ALA A 309 1.20 1.88 27.59
N HIS A 310 1.24 2.98 26.82
CA HIS A 310 1.82 4.26 27.24
C HIS A 310 0.78 5.38 27.37
N CYS A 311 -0.49 5.06 27.18
CA CYS A 311 -1.59 6.00 27.31
C CYS A 311 -2.09 6.07 28.76
N TRP A 312 -2.31 7.28 29.27
CA TRP A 312 -2.93 7.50 30.57
C TRP A 312 -4.36 6.97 30.59
N ASN A 313 -4.74 6.27 31.66
CA ASN A 313 -6.02 5.54 31.70
C ASN A 313 -7.26 6.44 31.66
N ASP A 314 -7.17 7.67 32.15
CA ASP A 314 -8.21 8.70 32.11
C ASP A 314 -8.31 9.40 30.74
N TRP A 315 -7.30 9.26 29.88
CA TRP A 315 -7.33 9.81 28.53
C TRP A 315 -8.06 8.91 27.53
N LYS A 316 -8.19 7.61 27.83
CA LYS A 316 -8.77 6.61 26.92
C LYS A 316 -10.28 6.82 26.78
N GLN A 317 -10.78 6.81 25.55
CA GLN A 317 -12.20 6.65 25.28
C GLN A 317 -12.70 5.31 25.85
N ARG A 318 -13.94 5.26 26.34
CA ARG A 318 -14.53 4.05 26.95
C ARG A 318 -15.93 3.78 26.48
N ALA A 319 -16.25 2.51 26.26
CA ALA A 319 -17.62 2.04 26.10
C ALA A 319 -18.37 2.13 27.44
N GLU A 320 -19.71 2.01 27.40
CA GLU A 320 -20.57 2.15 28.60
C GLU A 320 -20.18 1.19 29.73
N ASN A 321 -19.76 -0.02 29.38
CA ASN A 321 -19.31 -1.05 30.33
C ASN A 321 -17.88 -0.82 30.88
N GLY A 322 -17.20 0.26 30.47
CA GLY A 322 -15.87 0.64 30.91
C GLY A 322 -14.71 0.13 30.05
N ASP A 323 -14.99 -0.70 29.04
CA ASP A 323 -13.96 -1.22 28.14
C ASP A 323 -13.28 -0.07 27.38
N PRO A 324 -11.94 -0.07 27.28
CA PRO A 324 -11.21 0.94 26.53
C PRO A 324 -11.43 0.78 25.02
N ALA A 325 -11.36 1.90 24.31
CA ALA A 325 -11.37 1.94 22.85
C ALA A 325 -10.07 1.38 22.27
N LEU A 326 -9.95 0.05 22.20
CA LEU A 326 -8.76 -0.63 21.65
C LEU A 326 -8.96 -0.93 20.16
N THR A 327 -7.91 -0.69 19.38
CA THR A 327 -7.86 -1.05 17.96
C THR A 327 -7.48 -2.52 17.75
N GLY A 328 -7.52 -2.99 16.50
CA GLY A 328 -7.21 -4.38 16.14
C GLY A 328 -5.72 -4.74 16.12
N TRP A 329 -4.81 -3.80 16.38
CA TRP A 329 -3.37 -4.03 16.37
C TRP A 329 -2.90 -4.87 17.57
N VAL A 330 -1.75 -5.54 17.44
CA VAL A 330 -1.16 -6.33 18.52
C VAL A 330 0.32 -5.97 18.71
N PRO A 331 0.71 -5.42 19.88
CA PRO A 331 -0.15 -4.91 20.96
C PRO A 331 -1.03 -3.73 20.50
N PRO A 332 -2.20 -3.49 21.13
CA PRO A 332 -3.17 -2.53 20.63
C PRO A 332 -2.75 -1.09 20.90
N SER A 333 -3.36 -0.20 20.14
CA SER A 333 -3.46 1.22 20.46
C SER A 333 -4.82 1.54 21.07
N THR A 334 -4.99 2.79 21.47
CA THR A 334 -6.25 3.32 21.98
C THR A 334 -6.52 4.73 21.50
N LEU A 335 -7.80 5.08 21.41
CA LEU A 335 -8.24 6.41 21.02
C LEU A 335 -8.33 7.33 22.24
N LEU A 336 -7.76 8.52 22.11
CA LEU A 336 -7.79 9.59 23.08
C LEU A 336 -9.16 10.27 23.07
N SER A 337 -9.70 10.58 24.25
CA SER A 337 -11.03 11.20 24.39
C SER A 337 -11.00 12.68 23.99
N PRO A 338 -11.78 13.09 22.96
CA PRO A 338 -11.96 14.50 22.61
C PRO A 338 -12.47 15.38 23.76
N ALA A 339 -13.12 14.79 24.77
CA ALA A 339 -13.63 15.50 25.94
C ALA A 339 -12.54 15.77 27.00
N HIS A 340 -11.40 15.07 26.93
CA HIS A 340 -10.38 15.14 27.96
C HIS A 340 -9.34 16.23 27.67
N GLY A 341 -9.38 17.32 28.45
CA GLY A 341 -8.50 18.48 28.26
C GLY A 341 -7.00 18.17 28.29
N GLY A 342 -6.54 17.26 29.14
CA GLY A 342 -5.14 16.83 29.21
C GLY A 342 -4.64 16.15 27.92
N ALA A 343 -5.34 15.10 27.48
CA ALA A 343 -5.09 14.43 26.20
C ALA A 343 -5.09 15.40 25.00
N MET A 344 -6.07 16.31 24.93
CA MET A 344 -6.14 17.27 23.83
C MET A 344 -5.04 18.33 23.88
N ALA A 345 -4.66 18.80 25.08
CA ALA A 345 -3.52 19.70 25.24
C ALA A 345 -2.20 19.03 24.85
N TYR A 346 -2.06 17.73 25.12
CA TYR A 346 -0.92 16.93 24.69
C TYR A 346 -0.85 16.86 23.15
N LEU A 347 -1.94 16.51 22.47
CA LEU A 347 -1.99 16.48 21.00
C LEU A 347 -1.67 17.86 20.38
N GLN A 348 -2.15 18.94 20.98
CA GLN A 348 -1.84 20.32 20.53
C GLN A 348 -0.34 20.62 20.62
N ALA A 349 0.33 20.20 21.69
CA ALA A 349 1.77 20.34 21.82
C ALA A 349 2.52 19.52 20.74
N VAL A 350 2.10 18.27 20.53
CA VAL A 350 2.68 17.37 19.50
C VAL A 350 2.52 17.95 18.10
N ALA A 351 1.33 18.42 17.75
CA ALA A 351 1.06 19.09 16.48
C ALA A 351 1.97 20.30 16.28
N GLY A 352 2.12 21.14 17.30
CA GLY A 352 3.02 22.29 17.27
C GLY A 352 4.49 21.90 17.02
N ALA A 353 4.96 20.78 17.60
CA ALA A 353 6.32 20.31 17.42
C ALA A 353 6.61 19.82 15.99
N PHE A 354 5.70 19.07 15.37
CA PHE A 354 5.85 18.65 13.97
C PHE A 354 5.75 19.82 12.99
N VAL A 355 4.80 20.73 13.21
CA VAL A 355 4.68 21.97 12.42
C VAL A 355 5.96 22.80 12.53
N PHE A 356 6.56 22.89 13.71
CA PHE A 356 7.83 23.58 13.89
C PHE A 356 8.97 22.95 13.07
N ILE A 357 9.04 21.63 12.97
CA ILE A 357 10.01 20.94 12.08
C ILE A 357 9.80 21.35 10.62
N GLY A 358 8.54 21.39 10.15
CA GLY A 358 8.21 21.88 8.81
C GLY A 358 8.64 23.34 8.57
N LEU A 359 8.42 24.21 9.57
CA LEU A 359 8.85 25.61 9.51
C LEU A 359 10.37 25.75 9.46
N GLU A 360 11.09 24.98 10.28
CA GLU A 360 12.57 24.95 10.32
C GLU A 360 13.16 24.51 8.98
N ALA A 361 12.53 23.52 8.32
CA ALA A 361 12.90 23.10 6.97
C ALA A 361 12.50 24.12 5.89
N GLY A 362 11.62 25.07 6.21
CA GLY A 362 11.05 26.04 5.27
C GLY A 362 10.14 25.39 4.23
N LEU A 363 9.31 24.43 4.66
CA LEU A 363 8.21 23.84 3.90
C LEU A 363 6.92 24.67 4.10
N PRO A 364 5.96 24.64 3.17
CA PRO A 364 4.61 25.07 3.47
C PRO A 364 4.02 24.17 4.58
N ILE A 365 3.22 24.76 5.45
CA ILE A 365 2.65 24.03 6.59
C ILE A 365 1.29 23.47 6.18
N LEU A 366 1.26 22.16 5.96
CA LEU A 366 0.06 21.38 5.73
C LEU A 366 -0.11 20.45 6.95
N PHE A 367 -1.25 20.53 7.64
CA PHE A 367 -1.51 19.74 8.84
C PHE A 367 -2.83 19.00 8.72
N GLN A 368 -2.83 17.69 8.88
CA GLN A 368 -4.02 16.85 8.88
C GLN A 368 -4.39 16.48 10.32
N VAL A 369 -5.64 16.72 10.68
CA VAL A 369 -6.29 16.06 11.82
C VAL A 369 -6.68 14.65 11.36
N GLY A 370 -5.84 13.69 11.74
CA GLY A 370 -6.03 12.27 11.46
C GLY A 370 -6.94 11.62 12.49
N GLU A 371 -7.66 10.59 12.06
CA GLU A 371 -8.49 9.71 12.90
C GLU A 371 -9.23 10.32 14.10
N PRO A 372 -9.91 11.48 13.97
CA PRO A 372 -10.49 12.16 15.11
C PRO A 372 -11.90 11.63 15.35
N TRP A 373 -12.10 10.35 15.64
CA TRP A 373 -13.44 9.79 15.85
C TRP A 373 -13.63 9.14 17.21
N TRP A 374 -14.88 9.07 17.62
CA TRP A 374 -15.32 8.21 18.70
C TRP A 374 -15.28 6.76 18.22
N TRP A 375 -14.51 5.93 18.92
CA TRP A 375 -14.32 4.54 18.54
C TRP A 375 -15.64 3.78 18.59
N VAL A 376 -15.86 2.97 17.56
CA VAL A 376 -16.97 2.02 17.49
C VAL A 376 -16.34 0.64 17.48
N VAL A 377 -16.66 -0.18 18.47
CA VAL A 377 -16.12 -1.52 18.61
C VAL A 377 -16.61 -2.38 17.42
N PRO A 378 -15.72 -2.84 16.52
CA PRO A 378 -16.13 -3.46 15.26
C PRO A 378 -16.99 -4.73 15.43
N GLY A 379 -16.81 -5.44 16.54
CA GLY A 379 -17.48 -6.72 16.81
C GLY A 379 -18.94 -6.61 17.28
N ASP A 380 -19.35 -5.49 17.88
CA ASP A 380 -20.67 -5.36 18.52
C ASP A 380 -21.33 -3.97 18.39
N GLY A 381 -20.64 -3.00 17.79
CA GLY A 381 -21.17 -1.66 17.55
C GLY A 381 -21.26 -0.78 18.80
N ARG A 382 -20.66 -1.17 19.93
CA ARG A 382 -20.55 -0.27 21.10
C ARG A 382 -19.74 0.98 20.73
N ILE A 383 -20.24 2.15 21.10
CA ILE A 383 -19.53 3.42 20.91
C ILE A 383 -18.84 3.86 22.20
N CYS A 384 -17.60 4.35 22.08
CA CYS A 384 -16.75 4.70 23.21
C CYS A 384 -16.88 6.18 23.63
N ILE A 385 -18.09 6.60 24.01
CA ILE A 385 -18.41 7.97 24.46
C ILE A 385 -18.71 8.06 25.97
N TYR A 386 -18.22 7.11 26.76
CA TYR A 386 -18.57 6.95 28.18
C TYR A 386 -17.36 6.98 29.13
N ASP A 387 -16.23 7.54 28.70
CA ASP A 387 -15.16 7.89 29.63
C ASP A 387 -15.61 9.01 30.60
N ASP A 388 -14.87 9.22 31.69
CA ASP A 388 -15.31 10.14 32.75
C ASP A 388 -15.39 11.60 32.28
N ALA A 389 -14.51 12.03 31.37
CA ALA A 389 -14.54 13.36 30.79
C ALA A 389 -15.75 13.52 29.85
N ALA A 390 -16.03 12.51 29.03
CA ALA A 390 -17.20 12.46 28.18
C ALA A 390 -18.51 12.46 28.99
N ARG A 391 -18.62 11.64 30.04
CA ARG A 391 -19.77 11.66 30.96
C ARG A 391 -19.99 13.03 31.56
N ALA A 392 -18.92 13.69 32.03
CA ALA A 392 -19.03 15.05 32.56
C ALA A 392 -19.51 16.05 31.50
N ALA A 393 -19.00 15.95 30.26
CA ALA A 393 -19.40 16.80 29.14
C ALA A 393 -20.88 16.59 28.74
N PHE A 394 -21.42 15.39 28.91
CA PHE A 394 -22.79 15.03 28.53
C PHE A 394 -23.80 15.09 29.70
N GLY A 395 -23.49 15.86 30.76
CA GLY A 395 -24.42 16.09 31.88
C GLY A 395 -24.36 15.05 33.00
N GLY A 396 -23.30 14.25 33.06
CA GLY A 396 -22.96 13.32 34.16
C GLY A 396 -23.58 11.93 34.03
N SER A 397 -24.80 11.82 33.49
CA SER A 397 -25.50 10.54 33.30
C SER A 397 -26.09 10.46 31.89
N PRO A 398 -25.23 10.30 30.85
CA PRO A 398 -25.69 10.18 29.47
C PRO A 398 -26.60 8.97 29.29
N VAL A 399 -27.53 9.04 28.33
CA VAL A 399 -28.40 7.91 27.96
C VAL A 399 -27.57 6.73 27.43
N SER A 400 -28.03 5.51 27.69
CA SER A 400 -27.37 4.29 27.22
C SER A 400 -27.52 4.11 25.70
N ILE A 401 -26.40 3.79 25.05
CA ILE A 401 -26.29 3.37 23.66
C ILE A 401 -25.45 2.10 23.67
N ALA A 402 -26.11 0.97 23.96
CA ALA A 402 -25.46 -0.34 24.03
C ALA A 402 -24.88 -0.79 22.68
N SER A 403 -25.45 -0.34 21.57
CA SER A 403 -24.90 -0.47 20.22
C SER A 403 -25.41 0.68 19.36
N ILE A 404 -24.59 1.17 18.45
CA ILE A 404 -25.01 2.17 17.46
C ILE A 404 -25.69 1.54 16.25
N TRP A 405 -25.73 0.21 16.18
CA TRP A 405 -26.37 -0.51 15.10
C TRP A 405 -27.90 -0.47 15.23
N GLY A 406 -28.57 -0.23 14.10
CA GLY A 406 -30.02 -0.11 14.02
C GLY A 406 -30.53 1.31 14.27
N ALA A 407 -31.84 1.41 14.55
CA ALA A 407 -32.49 2.68 14.82
C ALA A 407 -32.25 3.11 16.28
N LEU A 408 -31.95 4.39 16.47
CA LEU A 408 -31.81 5.01 17.77
C LEU A 408 -32.99 5.95 18.06
N ASP A 409 -33.35 6.10 19.33
CA ASP A 409 -34.37 7.06 19.73
C ASP A 409 -33.85 8.52 19.73
N GLY A 410 -34.76 9.47 19.96
CA GLY A 410 -34.43 10.89 19.94
C GLY A 410 -33.41 11.32 21.01
N ALA A 411 -33.41 10.67 22.19
CA ALA A 411 -32.47 10.99 23.25
C ALA A 411 -31.07 10.45 22.93
N GLN A 412 -31.00 9.24 22.36
CA GLN A 412 -29.76 8.65 21.89
C GLN A 412 -29.15 9.45 20.72
N CYS A 413 -29.99 9.89 19.76
CA CYS A 413 -29.54 10.77 18.69
C CYS A 413 -28.99 12.10 19.22
N ALA A 414 -29.66 12.70 20.22
CA ALA A 414 -29.20 13.93 20.85
C ALA A 414 -27.87 13.76 21.60
N LEU A 415 -27.61 12.58 22.18
CA LEU A 415 -26.31 12.27 22.77
C LEU A 415 -25.21 12.17 21.70
N LEU A 416 -25.49 11.53 20.56
CA LEU A 416 -24.53 11.49 19.45
C LEU A 416 -24.26 12.88 18.87
N ASP A 417 -25.27 13.75 18.79
CA ASP A 417 -25.09 15.15 18.37
C ASP A 417 -24.20 15.93 19.36
N GLN A 418 -24.34 15.68 20.68
CA GLN A 418 -23.44 16.26 21.70
C GLN A 418 -22.00 15.74 21.54
N ALA A 419 -21.83 14.42 21.35
CA ALA A 419 -20.52 13.83 21.10
C ALA A 419 -19.87 14.40 19.84
N GLY A 420 -20.64 14.64 18.79
CA GLY A 420 -20.21 15.32 17.57
C GLY A 420 -19.80 16.78 17.80
N ALA A 421 -20.53 17.52 18.65
CA ALA A 421 -20.18 18.89 19.00
C ALA A 421 -18.86 18.96 19.79
N VAL A 422 -18.64 18.04 20.74
CA VAL A 422 -17.37 17.92 21.47
C VAL A 422 -16.22 17.61 20.50
N LEU A 423 -16.45 16.67 19.59
CA LEU A 423 -15.44 16.29 18.61
C LEU A 423 -15.07 17.48 17.71
N ALA A 424 -16.05 18.17 17.12
CA ALA A 424 -15.83 19.36 16.31
C ALA A 424 -15.10 20.47 17.05
N ALA A 425 -15.41 20.69 18.33
CA ALA A 425 -14.71 21.67 19.16
C ALA A 425 -13.25 21.28 19.39
N SER A 426 -12.98 19.99 19.65
CA SER A 426 -11.62 19.49 19.87
C SER A 426 -10.74 19.64 18.62
N THR A 427 -11.26 19.29 17.44
CA THR A 427 -10.50 19.38 16.18
C THR A 427 -10.26 20.83 15.78
N ALA A 428 -11.23 21.72 15.98
CA ALA A 428 -11.05 23.15 15.80
C ALA A 428 -9.98 23.73 16.75
N ALA A 429 -9.96 23.30 18.01
CA ALA A 429 -8.93 23.72 18.97
C ALA A 429 -7.53 23.24 18.58
N LEU A 430 -7.41 22.02 18.05
CA LEU A 430 -6.15 21.49 17.53
C LEU A 430 -5.65 22.33 16.34
N CYS A 431 -6.51 22.62 15.37
CA CYS A 431 -6.19 23.51 14.24
C CYS A 431 -5.81 24.92 14.69
N ALA A 432 -6.50 25.47 15.70
CA ALA A 432 -6.16 26.77 16.27
C ALA A 432 -4.77 26.76 16.91
N ALA A 433 -4.38 25.69 17.60
CA ALA A 433 -3.04 25.53 18.17
C ALA A 433 -1.97 25.49 17.08
N VAL A 434 -2.24 24.78 15.97
CA VAL A 434 -1.36 24.77 14.79
C VAL A 434 -1.25 26.17 14.16
N LYS A 435 -2.37 26.86 13.94
CA LYS A 435 -2.38 28.21 13.37
C LYS A 435 -1.74 29.26 14.29
N ALA A 436 -1.69 29.01 15.60
CA ALA A 436 -0.93 29.85 16.53
C ALA A 436 0.59 29.74 16.33
N VAL A 437 1.09 28.58 15.91
CA VAL A 437 2.51 28.36 15.54
C VAL A 437 2.78 28.83 14.11
N ALA A 438 1.86 28.52 13.18
CA ALA A 438 1.98 28.84 11.75
C ALA A 438 0.67 29.44 11.22
N PRO A 439 0.51 30.78 11.22
CA PRO A 439 -0.75 31.44 10.84
C PRO A 439 -1.26 31.14 9.42
N GLY A 440 -0.35 30.79 8.50
CA GLY A 440 -0.67 30.40 7.12
C GLY A 440 -0.84 28.90 6.90
N ALA A 441 -0.95 28.09 7.96
CA ALA A 441 -1.10 26.65 7.84
C ALA A 441 -2.42 26.26 7.15
N VAL A 442 -2.32 25.33 6.20
CA VAL A 442 -3.47 24.67 5.54
C VAL A 442 -3.87 23.46 6.37
N THR A 443 -5.11 23.47 6.86
CA THR A 443 -5.65 22.43 7.73
C THR A 443 -6.50 21.45 6.95
N HIS A 444 -6.24 20.16 7.17
CA HIS A 444 -6.94 19.07 6.54
C HIS A 444 -7.68 18.24 7.60
N LEU A 445 -8.80 17.64 7.22
CA LEU A 445 -9.57 16.74 8.07
C LEU A 445 -9.74 15.39 7.38
N LEU A 446 -9.35 14.29 8.05
CA LEU A 446 -9.60 12.94 7.58
C LEU A 446 -10.97 12.43 8.05
N ALA A 447 -11.77 11.88 7.12
CA ALA A 447 -13.02 11.20 7.42
C ALA A 447 -13.00 9.76 6.86
N TYR A 448 -13.03 8.78 7.77
CA TYR A 448 -13.08 7.36 7.43
C TYR A 448 -14.52 6.89 7.21
N LEU A 449 -14.94 6.87 5.95
CA LEU A 449 -16.33 6.61 5.57
C LEU A 449 -16.87 5.23 5.99
N PRO A 450 -16.09 4.13 5.98
CA PRO A 450 -16.58 2.80 6.29
C PRO A 450 -17.22 2.67 7.67
N THR A 451 -16.66 3.33 8.68
CA THR A 451 -17.25 3.37 10.03
C THR A 451 -18.29 4.47 10.18
N ILE A 452 -18.05 5.66 9.61
CA ILE A 452 -18.93 6.84 9.76
C ILE A 452 -20.30 6.63 9.09
N LEU A 453 -20.30 5.95 7.95
CA LEU A 453 -21.44 5.75 7.06
C LEU A 453 -21.79 4.26 6.88
N ASP A 454 -21.42 3.42 7.85
CA ASP A 454 -21.86 2.02 7.90
C ASP A 454 -23.40 1.96 7.81
N PRO A 455 -23.98 1.26 6.83
CA PRO A 455 -25.44 1.11 6.72
C PRO A 455 -26.11 0.52 7.96
N ARG A 456 -25.37 -0.25 8.78
CA ARG A 456 -25.85 -0.78 10.06
C ARG A 456 -25.98 0.32 11.11
N ALA A 457 -25.23 1.41 11.00
CA ALA A 457 -25.15 2.49 11.99
C ALA A 457 -25.62 3.85 11.40
N PRO A 458 -26.90 4.00 11.01
CA PRO A 458 -27.37 5.18 10.27
C PRO A 458 -27.14 6.50 10.99
N GLU A 459 -27.06 6.50 12.33
CA GLU A 459 -26.86 7.69 13.16
C GLU A 459 -25.39 7.96 13.53
N ALA A 460 -24.43 7.09 13.18
CA ALA A 460 -23.00 7.23 13.52
C ALA A 460 -22.40 8.58 13.07
N LYS A 461 -22.81 9.05 11.88
CA LYS A 461 -22.44 10.35 11.31
C LYS A 461 -22.73 11.56 12.20
N ARG A 462 -23.62 11.44 13.19
CA ARG A 462 -23.86 12.51 14.17
C ARG A 462 -22.65 12.75 15.06
N ALA A 463 -22.06 11.66 15.55
CA ALA A 463 -20.89 11.71 16.43
C ALA A 463 -19.58 11.83 15.64
N ASN A 464 -19.44 11.12 14.52
CA ASN A 464 -18.15 10.97 13.82
C ASN A 464 -18.04 11.69 12.47
N MET A 465 -19.06 12.46 12.09
CA MET A 465 -18.97 13.45 11.00
C MET A 465 -19.88 14.64 11.34
N PRO A 466 -19.59 15.36 12.44
CA PRO A 466 -20.44 16.44 12.91
C PRO A 466 -20.55 17.58 11.90
N VAL A 467 -21.69 18.28 11.90
CA VAL A 467 -21.92 19.45 11.04
C VAL A 467 -20.97 20.62 11.33
N GLY A 468 -20.34 20.64 12.51
CA GLY A 468 -19.28 21.59 12.85
C GLY A 468 -18.02 21.44 12.00
N TRP A 469 -17.88 20.36 11.24
CA TRP A 469 -16.80 20.17 10.26
C TRP A 469 -17.14 20.73 8.87
N ALA A 470 -18.37 21.17 8.64
CA ALA A 470 -18.77 21.72 7.34
C ALA A 470 -17.89 22.91 6.93
N SER A 471 -17.66 23.06 5.63
CA SER A 471 -16.87 24.16 5.07
C SER A 471 -17.39 25.51 5.58
N PRO A 472 -16.49 26.43 5.99
CA PRO A 472 -15.03 26.40 5.83
C PRO A 472 -14.27 26.02 7.13
N ALA A 473 -14.75 25.03 7.91
CA ALA A 473 -14.10 24.67 9.19
C ALA A 473 -12.64 24.20 9.02
N PHE A 474 -12.34 23.52 7.91
CA PHE A 474 -11.01 23.13 7.47
C PHE A 474 -10.77 23.73 6.08
N ASP A 475 -9.51 23.72 5.65
CA ASP A 475 -9.14 24.18 4.31
C ASP A 475 -9.31 23.05 3.26
N VAL A 476 -9.15 21.78 3.67
CA VAL A 476 -9.28 20.60 2.80
C VAL A 476 -9.97 19.44 3.53
N LEU A 477 -10.95 18.80 2.88
CA LEU A 477 -11.57 17.56 3.35
C LEU A 477 -10.87 16.34 2.72
N GLN A 478 -10.45 15.37 3.53
CA GLN A 478 -9.84 14.13 3.04
C GLN A 478 -10.76 12.96 3.31
N LEU A 479 -11.12 12.24 2.25
CA LEU A 479 -11.99 11.08 2.33
C LEU A 479 -11.18 9.79 2.18
N GLU A 480 -11.49 8.81 3.02
CA GLU A 480 -10.85 7.50 3.02
C GLU A 480 -11.91 6.42 3.22
N ASP A 481 -11.81 5.34 2.44
CA ASP A 481 -12.77 4.25 2.46
C ASP A 481 -12.21 2.90 1.99
N TYR A 482 -10.95 2.65 2.30
CA TYR A 482 -10.22 1.49 1.79
C TYR A 482 -10.82 0.14 2.17
N ASP A 483 -11.55 0.00 3.29
CA ASP A 483 -12.27 -1.25 3.59
C ASP A 483 -13.30 -1.56 2.49
N TRP A 484 -14.10 -0.58 2.08
CA TRP A 484 -15.07 -0.79 1.01
C TRP A 484 -14.39 -1.03 -0.34
N VAL A 485 -13.28 -0.34 -0.62
CA VAL A 485 -12.50 -0.54 -1.84
C VAL A 485 -11.96 -1.97 -1.91
N THR A 486 -11.29 -2.42 -0.85
CA THR A 486 -10.64 -3.74 -0.79
C THR A 486 -11.62 -4.90 -0.65
N GLU A 487 -12.85 -4.63 -0.19
CA GLU A 487 -13.99 -5.55 -0.21
C GLU A 487 -14.74 -5.57 -1.56
N GLY A 488 -14.35 -4.76 -2.54
CA GLY A 488 -15.01 -4.71 -3.85
C GLY A 488 -16.41 -4.10 -3.81
N ARG A 489 -16.61 -3.05 -2.99
CA ARG A 489 -17.91 -2.37 -2.77
C ARG A 489 -17.93 -0.92 -3.30
N PRO A 490 -17.66 -0.68 -4.60
CA PRO A 490 -17.54 0.68 -5.16
C PRO A 490 -18.85 1.50 -5.06
N GLY A 491 -20.01 0.83 -4.99
CA GLY A 491 -21.30 1.50 -4.77
C GLY A 491 -21.44 2.12 -3.37
N LEU A 492 -20.71 1.63 -2.36
CA LEU A 492 -20.64 2.29 -1.04
C LEU A 492 -19.71 3.50 -1.10
N THR A 493 -18.55 3.39 -1.75
CA THR A 493 -17.65 4.53 -2.01
C THR A 493 -18.37 5.69 -2.68
N ALA A 494 -19.03 5.44 -3.82
CA ALA A 494 -19.70 6.50 -4.56
C ALA A 494 -20.76 7.24 -3.72
N ARG A 495 -21.63 6.48 -3.04
CA ARG A 495 -22.67 7.05 -2.15
C ARG A 495 -22.06 7.74 -0.93
N GLY A 496 -21.01 7.19 -0.36
CA GLY A 496 -20.31 7.75 0.80
C GLY A 496 -19.69 9.10 0.50
N VAL A 497 -18.99 9.21 -0.64
CA VAL A 497 -18.41 10.47 -1.12
C VAL A 497 -19.50 11.52 -1.38
N GLU A 498 -20.61 11.13 -2.03
CA GLU A 498 -21.74 12.03 -2.28
C GLU A 498 -22.36 12.53 -0.96
N LEU A 499 -22.61 11.62 -0.01
CA LEU A 499 -23.17 11.96 1.30
C LEU A 499 -22.24 12.85 2.12
N ALA A 500 -20.94 12.56 2.15
CA ALA A 500 -19.95 13.38 2.85
C ALA A 500 -19.86 14.78 2.23
N THR A 501 -19.81 14.86 0.90
CA THR A 501 -19.80 16.12 0.15
C THR A 501 -21.07 16.94 0.41
N ALA A 502 -22.25 16.32 0.35
CA ALA A 502 -23.52 17.00 0.61
C ALA A 502 -23.65 17.46 2.07
N ARG A 503 -23.11 16.68 3.01
CA ARG A 503 -23.17 17.00 4.45
C ARG A 503 -22.21 18.10 4.86
N LEU A 504 -21.00 18.11 4.32
CA LEU A 504 -19.93 19.01 4.75
C LEU A 504 -19.69 20.18 3.79
N GLY A 505 -20.15 20.10 2.54
CA GLY A 505 -20.17 21.23 1.61
C GLY A 505 -18.81 21.65 1.04
N TYR A 506 -17.78 20.82 1.14
CA TYR A 506 -16.48 21.10 0.51
C TYR A 506 -16.57 20.89 -1.01
N PRO A 507 -16.15 21.86 -1.83
CA PRO A 507 -16.10 21.68 -3.28
C PRO A 507 -15.01 20.66 -3.64
N VAL A 508 -15.10 20.04 -4.82
CA VAL A 508 -14.26 18.89 -5.18
C VAL A 508 -12.77 19.24 -5.26
N GLU A 509 -12.45 20.49 -5.62
CA GLU A 509 -11.12 21.06 -5.66
C GLU A 509 -10.51 21.32 -4.26
N GLU A 510 -11.32 21.25 -3.20
CA GLU A 510 -10.89 21.30 -1.79
C GLU A 510 -11.04 19.93 -1.12
N GLN A 511 -11.08 18.85 -1.92
CA GLN A 511 -11.11 17.49 -1.44
C GLN A 511 -9.83 16.74 -1.83
N HIS A 512 -9.32 15.91 -0.92
CA HIS A 512 -8.37 14.84 -1.22
C HIS A 512 -9.01 13.47 -1.01
N TYR A 513 -8.43 12.44 -1.61
CA TYR A 513 -8.89 11.06 -1.46
C TYR A 513 -7.73 10.11 -1.19
N LEU A 514 -7.90 9.19 -0.25
CA LEU A 514 -6.95 8.12 0.07
C LEU A 514 -7.53 6.80 -0.45
N ALA A 515 -6.91 6.23 -1.49
CA ALA A 515 -7.46 5.07 -2.20
C ALA A 515 -7.31 3.73 -1.44
N GLY A 516 -6.35 3.64 -0.51
CA GLY A 516 -6.13 2.45 0.32
C GLY A 516 -4.94 1.58 -0.06
N PHE A 517 -4.65 0.61 0.83
CA PHE A 517 -3.52 -0.33 0.77
C PHE A 517 -4.00 -1.77 0.82
N VAL A 518 -3.08 -2.68 0.48
CA VAL A 518 -3.24 -4.13 0.69
C VAL A 518 -2.65 -4.53 2.04
N LEU A 519 -3.50 -4.93 3.00
CA LEU A 519 -3.04 -5.29 4.35
C LEU A 519 -2.01 -6.43 4.34
N LEU A 520 -2.33 -7.57 3.72
CA LEU A 520 -1.46 -8.75 3.65
C LEU A 520 -0.94 -8.98 2.23
N GLY A 521 0.34 -9.32 2.07
CA GLY A 521 0.92 -9.57 0.74
C GLY A 521 0.24 -10.69 -0.06
N SER A 522 -0.41 -11.64 0.62
CA SER A 522 -1.23 -12.67 -0.01
C SER A 522 -2.52 -12.14 -0.66
N GLN A 523 -2.90 -10.88 -0.40
CA GLN A 523 -4.09 -10.22 -0.91
C GLN A 523 -3.77 -9.23 -2.05
N ALA A 524 -2.60 -9.31 -2.68
CA ALA A 524 -2.13 -8.37 -3.70
C ALA A 524 -3.12 -8.13 -4.88
N ALA A 525 -4.07 -9.03 -5.13
CA ALA A 525 -5.16 -8.82 -6.10
C ALA A 525 -6.03 -7.58 -5.78
N GLN A 526 -6.07 -7.13 -4.52
CA GLN A 526 -6.80 -5.92 -4.09
C GLN A 526 -6.25 -4.62 -4.70
N TRP A 527 -5.00 -4.61 -5.20
CA TRP A 527 -4.45 -3.45 -5.93
C TRP A 527 -5.31 -3.04 -7.12
N ARG A 528 -6.02 -3.98 -7.76
CA ARG A 528 -6.96 -3.68 -8.84
C ARG A 528 -8.05 -2.71 -8.41
N GLU A 529 -8.68 -2.98 -7.27
CA GLU A 529 -9.77 -2.15 -6.75
C GLU A 529 -9.25 -0.80 -6.24
N ILE A 530 -8.07 -0.78 -5.63
CA ILE A 530 -7.39 0.44 -5.19
C ILE A 530 -7.08 1.36 -6.37
N VAL A 531 -6.59 0.81 -7.49
CA VAL A 531 -6.33 1.60 -8.71
C VAL A 531 -7.64 2.12 -9.31
N ALA A 532 -8.68 1.30 -9.37
CA ALA A 532 -9.99 1.73 -9.84
C ALA A 532 -10.56 2.88 -8.98
N ALA A 533 -10.42 2.81 -7.66
CA ALA A 533 -10.82 3.87 -6.74
C ALA A 533 -10.00 5.16 -6.95
N ALA A 534 -8.68 5.03 -7.12
CA ALA A 534 -7.81 6.16 -7.43
C ALA A 534 -8.18 6.83 -8.78
N GLN A 535 -8.43 6.03 -9.82
CA GLN A 535 -8.92 6.51 -11.12
C GLN A 535 -10.26 7.24 -10.98
N ALA A 536 -11.22 6.69 -10.24
CA ALA A 536 -12.52 7.31 -10.01
C ALA A 536 -12.39 8.66 -9.29
N SER A 537 -11.46 8.77 -8.34
CA SER A 537 -11.14 10.02 -7.66
C SER A 537 -10.56 11.08 -8.60
N VAL A 538 -9.59 10.70 -9.42
CA VAL A 538 -9.01 11.59 -10.43
C VAL A 538 -10.06 12.03 -11.46
N ALA A 539 -10.90 11.10 -11.93
CA ALA A 539 -11.97 11.40 -12.89
C ALA A 539 -13.03 12.36 -12.33
N ARG A 540 -13.29 12.31 -11.02
CA ARG A 540 -14.19 13.24 -10.32
C ARG A 540 -13.60 14.66 -10.21
N GLY A 541 -12.28 14.82 -10.34
CA GLY A 541 -11.59 16.11 -10.23
C GLY A 541 -11.15 16.46 -8.81
N THR A 542 -11.01 15.46 -7.93
CA THR A 542 -10.46 15.62 -6.58
C THR A 542 -9.05 16.22 -6.66
N ALA A 543 -8.74 17.21 -5.80
CA ALA A 543 -7.51 18.00 -5.87
C ALA A 543 -6.22 17.16 -5.78
N ALA A 544 -6.22 16.14 -4.91
CA ALA A 544 -5.13 15.17 -4.82
C ALA A 544 -5.67 13.78 -4.46
N THR A 545 -5.05 12.75 -5.05
CA THR A 545 -5.36 11.35 -4.77
C THR A 545 -4.11 10.65 -4.28
N PHE A 546 -4.20 10.02 -3.12
CA PHE A 546 -3.11 9.37 -2.41
C PHE A 546 -3.23 7.85 -2.52
N VAL A 547 -2.11 7.19 -2.82
CA VAL A 547 -1.95 5.78 -2.52
C VAL A 547 -1.47 5.68 -1.07
N TRP A 548 -2.24 4.99 -0.24
CA TRP A 548 -1.85 4.60 1.11
C TRP A 548 -1.51 3.12 1.01
N ALA A 549 -0.37 2.57 1.44
CA ALA A 549 0.80 3.22 1.98
C ALA A 549 2.08 2.69 1.31
N LEU A 550 3.14 3.51 1.38
CA LEU A 550 4.45 3.19 0.82
C LEU A 550 5.00 1.79 1.17
N PRO A 551 4.90 1.29 2.42
CA PRO A 551 5.43 -0.04 2.75
C PRO A 551 4.80 -1.16 1.91
N GLN A 552 3.50 -1.12 1.68
CA GLN A 552 2.78 -2.11 0.88
C GLN A 552 3.10 -1.94 -0.61
N VAL A 553 3.26 -0.69 -1.08
CA VAL A 553 3.77 -0.41 -2.43
C VAL A 553 5.14 -1.05 -2.65
N CYS A 554 6.06 -0.87 -1.71
CA CYS A 554 7.39 -1.49 -1.76
C CYS A 554 7.31 -3.01 -1.65
N ARG A 555 6.55 -3.56 -0.70
CA ARG A 555 6.42 -5.01 -0.46
C ARG A 555 5.88 -5.75 -1.69
N ASP A 556 4.81 -5.23 -2.30
CA ASP A 556 4.09 -5.90 -3.39
C ASP A 556 4.62 -5.53 -4.78
N GLY A 557 5.56 -4.59 -4.86
CA GLY A 557 6.11 -4.12 -6.11
C GLY A 557 5.13 -3.27 -6.94
N PHE A 558 4.23 -2.54 -6.28
CA PHE A 558 3.22 -1.75 -6.99
C PHE A 558 3.83 -0.56 -7.76
N VAL A 559 3.59 -0.54 -9.07
CA VAL A 559 3.99 0.54 -9.98
C VAL A 559 2.77 1.07 -10.69
N ALA A 560 2.45 2.35 -10.49
CA ALA A 560 1.44 3.06 -11.28
C ALA A 560 2.08 3.77 -12.47
N PHE A 561 1.40 3.83 -13.61
CA PHE A 561 1.85 4.56 -14.78
C PHE A 561 0.67 5.08 -15.61
N ARG A 562 0.96 6.06 -16.47
CA ARG A 562 0.03 6.54 -17.48
C ARG A 562 0.66 6.37 -18.86
N ILE A 563 -0.16 5.96 -19.82
CA ILE A 563 0.25 5.91 -21.23
C ILE A 563 -0.40 7.11 -21.92
N ASP A 564 0.34 8.21 -21.99
CA ASP A 564 -0.12 9.43 -22.66
C ASP A 564 -0.33 9.14 -24.17
N GLY A 565 -1.55 9.39 -24.66
CA GLY A 565 -1.91 9.26 -26.08
C GLY A 565 -3.06 8.29 -26.39
N GLU A 566 -3.50 7.48 -25.42
CA GLU A 566 -4.60 6.53 -25.65
C GLU A 566 -6.01 7.08 -25.36
N ASP A 567 -6.12 8.16 -24.58
CA ASP A 567 -7.39 8.78 -24.22
C ASP A 567 -8.23 9.28 -25.41
N GLY A 568 -7.57 9.62 -26.52
CA GLY A 568 -8.21 9.97 -27.80
C GLY A 568 -8.29 8.81 -28.79
N MET A 569 -7.66 7.69 -28.47
CA MET A 569 -7.68 6.47 -29.28
C MET A 569 -8.78 5.56 -28.75
N GLN A 570 -9.91 5.55 -29.45
CA GLN A 570 -10.88 4.47 -29.32
C GLN A 570 -10.19 3.14 -29.66
N ALA A 571 -9.76 2.39 -28.65
CA ALA A 571 -9.02 1.13 -28.78
C ALA A 571 -9.90 -0.02 -29.30
N PHE A 572 -11.22 0.11 -29.18
CA PHE A 572 -12.20 -0.87 -29.64
C PHE A 572 -13.39 -0.17 -30.30
N ASP A 573 -13.69 -0.54 -31.54
CA ASP A 573 -14.92 -0.15 -32.21
C ASP A 573 -15.94 -1.29 -32.02
N ASP A 574 -17.05 -1.02 -31.32
CA ASP A 574 -18.09 -2.04 -31.03
C ASP A 574 -18.94 -2.38 -32.26
N VAL A 575 -18.28 -2.90 -33.29
CA VAL A 575 -18.83 -3.26 -34.59
C VAL A 575 -18.40 -4.69 -34.93
N LEU A 576 -19.29 -5.42 -35.60
CA LEU A 576 -19.00 -6.78 -36.06
C LEU A 576 -18.16 -6.77 -37.33
N PHE A 577 -17.24 -7.74 -37.45
CA PHE A 577 -16.52 -8.00 -38.70
C PHE A 577 -17.52 -8.15 -39.87
N PRO A 578 -17.32 -7.44 -40.99
CA PRO A 578 -18.42 -7.18 -41.94
C PRO A 578 -18.68 -8.33 -42.92
N LEU A 579 -17.84 -9.36 -42.93
CA LEU A 579 -17.90 -10.44 -43.92
C LEU A 579 -18.31 -11.77 -43.29
N ALA A 580 -19.08 -12.55 -44.05
CA ALA A 580 -19.30 -13.95 -43.74
C ALA A 580 -17.99 -14.74 -43.92
N ILE A 581 -17.64 -15.51 -42.88
CA ILE A 581 -16.41 -16.29 -42.82
C ILE A 581 -16.38 -17.29 -43.98
N GLY A 582 -15.24 -17.35 -44.69
CA GLY A 582 -15.06 -18.22 -45.85
C GLY A 582 -14.94 -19.68 -45.45
N ARG A 583 -15.19 -20.59 -46.40
CA ARG A 583 -15.17 -22.05 -46.16
C ARG A 583 -13.82 -22.57 -45.63
N GLU A 584 -12.73 -21.81 -45.82
CA GLU A 584 -11.37 -22.22 -45.48
C GLU A 584 -10.80 -21.50 -44.25
N ALA A 585 -11.60 -20.70 -43.53
CA ALA A 585 -11.09 -19.93 -42.38
C ALA A 585 -10.46 -20.84 -41.32
N SER A 586 -9.39 -20.37 -40.69
CA SER A 586 -8.64 -21.12 -39.69
C SER A 586 -8.69 -20.44 -38.33
N LEU A 587 -8.65 -21.26 -37.28
CA LEU A 587 -8.58 -20.87 -35.88
C LEU A 587 -7.41 -21.63 -35.24
N SER A 588 -6.57 -20.91 -34.48
CA SER A 588 -5.45 -21.47 -33.74
C SER A 588 -5.46 -20.95 -32.30
N PRO A 589 -5.90 -21.77 -31.32
CA PRO A 589 -5.74 -21.48 -29.91
C PRO A 589 -4.29 -21.72 -29.46
N VAL A 590 -3.69 -20.77 -28.73
CA VAL A 590 -2.32 -20.89 -28.22
C VAL A 590 -2.29 -20.66 -26.71
N PHE A 591 -1.67 -21.60 -25.97
CA PHE A 591 -1.26 -21.43 -24.58
C PHE A 591 0.22 -21.07 -24.50
N SER A 592 0.63 -20.37 -23.45
CA SER A 592 2.04 -20.18 -23.10
C SER A 592 2.38 -21.16 -21.98
N THR A 593 3.17 -22.19 -22.27
CA THR A 593 3.60 -23.19 -21.29
C THR A 593 5.11 -23.35 -21.34
N GLN A 594 5.78 -23.08 -20.23
CA GLN A 594 7.20 -23.37 -20.08
C GLN A 594 7.39 -24.84 -19.81
N ILE A 595 8.28 -25.44 -20.59
CA ILE A 595 8.63 -26.85 -20.50
C ILE A 595 10.11 -26.93 -20.12
N VAL A 596 10.40 -27.50 -18.96
CA VAL A 596 11.76 -27.80 -18.53
C VAL A 596 11.96 -29.31 -18.56
N GLU A 597 12.83 -29.76 -19.46
CA GLU A 597 13.21 -31.16 -19.58
C GLU A 597 14.50 -31.41 -18.80
N SER A 598 14.45 -32.33 -17.85
CA SER A 598 15.63 -32.71 -17.05
C SER A 598 16.57 -33.62 -17.86
N PRO A 599 17.88 -33.68 -17.51
CA PRO A 599 18.83 -34.61 -18.15
C PRO A 599 18.46 -36.10 -18.01
N SER A 600 17.52 -36.42 -17.12
CA SER A 600 16.97 -37.78 -16.92
C SER A 600 15.80 -38.12 -17.86
N GLY A 601 15.37 -37.18 -18.70
CA GLY A 601 14.21 -37.32 -19.60
C GLY A 601 12.85 -37.01 -18.95
N HIS A 602 12.81 -36.58 -17.70
CA HIS A 602 11.57 -36.11 -17.06
C HIS A 602 11.27 -34.66 -17.39
N GLU A 603 10.01 -34.35 -17.66
CA GLU A 603 9.51 -33.02 -18.03
C GLU A 603 8.70 -32.39 -16.90
N ARG A 604 8.95 -31.10 -16.59
CA ARG A 604 8.09 -30.26 -15.74
C ARG A 604 7.48 -29.14 -16.57
N ARG A 605 6.16 -28.96 -16.45
CA ARG A 605 5.37 -27.96 -17.19
C ARG A 605 4.83 -26.90 -16.23
N SER A 606 4.94 -25.63 -16.62
CA SER A 606 4.32 -24.48 -15.95
C SER A 606 3.52 -23.68 -16.99
N SER A 607 2.21 -23.51 -16.80
CA SER A 607 1.39 -22.70 -17.71
C SER A 607 1.47 -21.23 -17.28
N ASP A 608 2.02 -20.38 -18.14
CA ASP A 608 2.13 -18.94 -17.89
C ASP A 608 0.80 -18.22 -18.14
N TRP A 609 -0.07 -18.79 -18.98
CA TRP A 609 -1.42 -18.28 -19.25
C TRP A 609 -2.49 -19.25 -18.75
N ALA A 610 -3.51 -18.71 -18.07
CA ALA A 610 -4.68 -19.46 -17.65
C ALA A 610 -5.66 -19.73 -18.82
N ASP A 611 -5.70 -18.83 -19.82
CA ASP A 611 -6.55 -18.93 -21.00
C ASP A 611 -5.75 -18.96 -22.30
N ALA A 612 -6.23 -19.76 -23.27
CA ALA A 612 -5.70 -19.73 -24.63
C ALA A 612 -5.97 -18.38 -25.29
N ARG A 613 -4.98 -17.83 -25.99
CA ARG A 613 -5.16 -16.68 -26.89
C ARG A 613 -5.49 -17.20 -28.29
N LEU A 614 -6.59 -16.72 -28.88
CA LEU A 614 -7.01 -17.14 -30.20
C LEU A 614 -6.35 -16.30 -31.30
N SER A 615 -5.88 -16.97 -32.35
CA SER A 615 -5.53 -16.35 -33.64
C SER A 615 -6.45 -16.90 -34.72
N PHE A 616 -6.94 -16.04 -35.61
CA PHE A 616 -7.83 -16.40 -36.70
C PHE A 616 -7.24 -15.98 -38.03
N ASP A 617 -7.55 -16.69 -39.11
CA ASP A 617 -7.43 -16.18 -40.47
C ASP A 617 -8.82 -16.17 -41.12
N ALA A 618 -9.36 -14.97 -41.31
CA ALA A 618 -10.68 -14.74 -41.91
C ALA A 618 -10.63 -14.69 -43.45
N GLY A 619 -9.44 -14.77 -44.05
CA GLY A 619 -9.15 -14.46 -45.45
C GLY A 619 -9.34 -15.52 -46.53
N PRO A 620 -9.38 -16.84 -46.31
CA PRO A 620 -9.14 -17.74 -47.44
C PRO A 620 -10.39 -17.89 -48.33
N GLY A 621 -10.33 -17.24 -49.51
CA GLY A 621 -11.30 -17.42 -50.60
C GLY A 621 -11.48 -16.23 -51.54
N VAL A 622 -11.93 -16.52 -52.78
CA VAL A 622 -12.38 -15.53 -53.77
C VAL A 622 -13.63 -14.80 -53.25
N ARG A 623 -13.62 -13.47 -53.27
CA ARG A 623 -14.71 -12.62 -52.76
C ARG A 623 -15.28 -11.72 -53.86
N SER A 624 -16.53 -11.30 -53.69
CA SER A 624 -17.14 -10.32 -54.59
C SER A 624 -16.40 -8.97 -54.48
N GLU A 625 -16.46 -8.15 -55.52
CA GLU A 625 -15.88 -6.79 -55.48
C GLU A 625 -16.47 -5.95 -54.33
N ALA A 626 -17.75 -6.15 -54.00
CA ALA A 626 -18.42 -5.49 -52.88
C ALA A 626 -17.83 -5.91 -51.51
N ASP A 627 -17.56 -7.20 -51.31
CA ASP A 627 -16.96 -7.72 -50.06
C ASP A 627 -15.54 -7.19 -49.86
N ILE A 628 -14.74 -7.16 -50.94
CA ILE A 628 -13.38 -6.59 -50.89
C ILE A 628 -13.43 -5.09 -50.57
N GLY A 629 -14.37 -4.35 -51.17
CA GLY A 629 -14.61 -2.95 -50.84
C GLY A 629 -14.97 -2.74 -49.37
N ALA A 630 -15.85 -3.58 -48.82
CA ALA A 630 -16.24 -3.55 -47.41
C ALA A 630 -15.07 -3.85 -46.47
N LEU A 631 -14.23 -4.85 -46.79
CA LEU A 631 -13.03 -5.18 -46.02
C LEU A 631 -12.00 -4.06 -46.01
N ILE A 632 -11.71 -3.44 -47.16
CA ILE A 632 -10.79 -2.29 -47.25
C ILE A 632 -11.31 -1.13 -46.40
N ALA A 633 -12.60 -0.80 -46.53
CA ALA A 633 -13.21 0.26 -45.75
C ALA A 633 -13.13 -0.02 -44.26
N PHE A 634 -13.40 -1.27 -43.86
CA PHE A 634 -13.36 -1.71 -42.46
C PHE A 634 -11.94 -1.69 -41.89
N PHE A 635 -10.94 -2.17 -42.63
CA PHE A 635 -9.52 -2.13 -42.25
C PHE A 635 -9.00 -0.71 -42.07
N ARG A 636 -9.34 0.20 -43.01
CA ARG A 636 -8.95 1.61 -42.93
C ARG A 636 -9.60 2.33 -41.75
N ALA A 637 -10.86 2.05 -41.47
CA ALA A 637 -11.57 2.64 -40.34
C ALA A 637 -11.01 2.16 -38.98
N ARG A 638 -10.44 0.96 -38.92
CA ARG A 638 -9.72 0.39 -37.76
C ARG A 638 -8.25 0.80 -37.66
N ARG A 639 -7.72 1.47 -38.70
CA ARG A 639 -6.31 1.90 -38.79
C ARG A 639 -5.34 0.72 -38.61
N GLY A 640 -5.61 -0.40 -39.29
CA GLY A 640 -4.77 -1.59 -39.18
C GLY A 640 -4.95 -2.30 -37.84
N ALA A 641 -3.85 -2.61 -37.16
CA ALA A 641 -3.85 -3.31 -35.87
C ALA A 641 -4.26 -2.41 -34.70
N ALA A 642 -4.45 -1.10 -34.91
CA ALA A 642 -4.68 -0.16 -33.83
C ALA A 642 -6.01 -0.39 -33.09
N ARG A 643 -7.12 -0.68 -33.79
CA ARG A 643 -8.45 -0.78 -33.15
C ARG A 643 -9.02 -2.19 -33.21
N GLY A 644 -9.45 -2.69 -32.07
CA GLY A 644 -10.21 -3.93 -31.95
C GLY A 644 -11.65 -3.80 -32.43
N PHE A 645 -12.30 -4.94 -32.66
CA PHE A 645 -13.69 -5.08 -33.08
C PHE A 645 -14.21 -6.48 -32.74
N ARG A 646 -15.53 -6.70 -32.89
CA ARG A 646 -16.15 -8.00 -32.63
C ARG A 646 -15.94 -8.97 -33.78
N PHE A 647 -15.63 -10.22 -33.45
CA PHE A 647 -15.59 -11.33 -34.41
C PHE A 647 -16.39 -12.52 -33.88
N SER A 648 -17.43 -12.93 -34.59
CA SER A 648 -18.18 -14.14 -34.24
C SER A 648 -17.38 -15.37 -34.63
N ASP A 649 -16.81 -16.07 -33.65
CA ASP A 649 -16.10 -17.33 -33.86
C ASP A 649 -17.09 -18.41 -34.36
N PRO A 650 -16.93 -18.95 -35.58
CA PRO A 650 -17.88 -19.89 -36.13
C PRO A 650 -17.86 -21.24 -35.41
N TYR A 651 -16.82 -21.52 -34.62
CA TYR A 651 -16.64 -22.78 -33.88
C TYR A 651 -17.09 -22.66 -32.42
N ASP A 652 -17.12 -21.45 -31.85
CA ASP A 652 -17.47 -21.22 -30.45
C ASP A 652 -18.03 -19.81 -30.19
N ASP A 653 -19.33 -19.64 -30.42
CA ASP A 653 -20.05 -18.36 -30.29
C ASP A 653 -21.21 -18.38 -29.28
N ARG A 654 -21.30 -19.42 -28.43
CA ARG A 654 -22.45 -19.60 -27.54
C ARG A 654 -22.14 -20.40 -26.28
N SER A 655 -22.99 -20.21 -25.27
CA SER A 655 -22.98 -20.91 -23.98
C SER A 655 -23.28 -22.41 -24.08
N GLY A 656 -24.12 -22.82 -25.03
CA GLY A 656 -24.59 -24.20 -25.19
C GLY A 656 -23.92 -24.98 -26.34
N ALA A 657 -24.52 -26.09 -26.75
CA ALA A 657 -24.03 -26.91 -27.85
C ALA A 657 -24.13 -26.21 -29.21
N MET A 658 -23.16 -26.45 -30.10
CA MET A 658 -23.14 -25.90 -31.47
C MET A 658 -24.45 -26.23 -32.20
N GLY A 659 -25.04 -25.23 -32.85
CA GLY A 659 -26.30 -25.36 -33.59
C GLY A 659 -27.58 -25.23 -32.75
N GLN A 660 -27.48 -25.15 -31.41
CA GLN A 660 -28.63 -24.91 -30.54
C GLN A 660 -28.73 -23.44 -30.11
N ALA A 661 -29.95 -22.99 -29.79
CA ALA A 661 -30.18 -21.66 -29.21
C ALA A 661 -29.80 -21.68 -27.72
N PRO A 662 -29.27 -20.57 -27.16
CA PRO A 662 -28.92 -20.53 -25.74
C PRO A 662 -30.10 -20.81 -24.80
N GLY A 663 -29.90 -21.74 -23.88
CA GLY A 663 -30.81 -22.03 -22.78
C GLY A 663 -30.40 -21.29 -21.51
N PRO A 664 -31.34 -20.86 -20.64
CA PRO A 664 -31.00 -20.11 -19.43
C PRO A 664 -30.16 -20.91 -18.42
N LEU A 665 -30.02 -22.23 -18.62
CA LEU A 665 -29.28 -23.15 -17.76
C LEU A 665 -27.91 -23.57 -18.33
N ASP A 666 -27.46 -22.95 -19.42
CA ASP A 666 -26.30 -23.44 -20.18
C ASP A 666 -24.98 -23.36 -19.41
N GLN A 667 -24.71 -22.23 -18.76
CA GLN A 667 -23.46 -21.97 -18.03
C GLN A 667 -23.75 -21.51 -16.62
N ARG A 668 -22.91 -21.92 -15.67
CA ARG A 668 -22.98 -21.42 -14.30
C ARG A 668 -22.47 -19.97 -14.26
N LEU A 669 -23.23 -19.11 -13.60
CA LEU A 669 -22.88 -17.72 -13.37
C LEU A 669 -22.28 -17.51 -11.97
N GLY A 670 -22.82 -18.20 -10.97
CA GLY A 670 -22.37 -18.09 -9.57
C GLY A 670 -23.32 -18.76 -8.59
N VAL A 671 -23.09 -18.52 -7.30
CA VAL A 671 -24.02 -18.86 -6.21
C VAL A 671 -24.21 -17.60 -5.39
N GLY A 672 -25.46 -17.27 -5.08
CA GLY A 672 -25.79 -16.12 -4.23
C GLY A 672 -25.26 -16.32 -2.80
N ASP A 673 -24.80 -15.24 -2.20
CA ASP A 673 -24.33 -15.15 -0.82
C ASP A 673 -25.12 -14.10 0.00
N GLY A 674 -26.16 -13.50 -0.60
CA GLY A 674 -26.94 -12.41 -0.02
C GLY A 674 -26.26 -11.04 -0.02
N VAL A 675 -25.07 -10.90 -0.60
CA VAL A 675 -24.28 -9.66 -0.60
C VAL A 675 -23.84 -9.25 -2.02
N GLN A 676 -23.29 -10.18 -2.80
CA GLN A 676 -22.83 -9.95 -4.17
C GLN A 676 -24.02 -9.80 -5.12
N ALA A 677 -24.10 -8.67 -5.81
CA ALA A 677 -25.17 -8.37 -6.78
C ALA A 677 -24.71 -8.43 -8.25
N ALA A 678 -23.41 -8.54 -8.53
CA ALA A 678 -22.86 -8.53 -9.88
C ALA A 678 -22.09 -9.81 -10.18
N PHE A 679 -22.36 -10.44 -11.33
CA PHE A 679 -21.74 -11.70 -11.73
C PHE A 679 -21.27 -11.66 -13.18
N GLN A 680 -20.08 -12.21 -13.44
CA GLN A 680 -19.45 -12.23 -14.77
C GLN A 680 -19.93 -13.41 -15.60
N LEU A 681 -20.35 -13.18 -16.86
CA LEU A 681 -20.62 -14.26 -17.81
C LEU A 681 -19.35 -15.06 -18.11
N MET A 682 -19.44 -16.38 -17.93
CA MET A 682 -18.34 -17.33 -18.12
C MET A 682 -18.74 -18.44 -19.08
N ARG A 683 -17.78 -18.90 -19.90
CA ARG A 683 -17.89 -20.12 -20.71
C ARG A 683 -16.89 -21.16 -20.21
N TYR A 684 -17.36 -22.31 -19.75
CA TYR A 684 -16.48 -23.37 -19.22
C TYR A 684 -16.22 -24.50 -20.24
N TYR A 685 -14.95 -24.80 -20.48
CA TYR A 685 -14.51 -25.91 -21.33
C TYR A 685 -14.02 -27.06 -20.46
N GLY A 686 -14.68 -28.22 -20.56
CA GLY A 686 -14.43 -29.38 -19.71
C GLY A 686 -15.55 -29.58 -18.68
N VAL A 687 -15.31 -30.49 -17.72
CA VAL A 687 -16.27 -30.84 -16.66
C VAL A 687 -15.58 -30.83 -15.31
N GLY A 688 -16.33 -30.51 -14.25
CA GLY A 688 -15.80 -30.48 -12.88
C GLY A 688 -15.08 -29.17 -12.55
N GLU A 689 -14.39 -29.16 -11.40
CA GLU A 689 -13.71 -27.97 -10.87
C GLU A 689 -12.49 -27.55 -11.70
N ASP A 690 -11.88 -28.47 -12.44
CA ASP A 690 -10.73 -28.22 -13.31
C ASP A 690 -11.12 -27.71 -14.72
N ALA A 691 -12.40 -27.42 -14.96
CA ALA A 691 -12.86 -26.89 -16.23
C ALA A 691 -12.26 -25.50 -16.50
N GLN A 692 -11.70 -25.30 -17.69
CA GLN A 692 -11.15 -24.00 -18.08
C GLN A 692 -12.29 -23.00 -18.26
N GLY A 693 -12.32 -21.94 -17.47
CA GLY A 693 -13.33 -20.88 -17.57
C GLY A 693 -12.83 -19.69 -18.38
N ARG A 694 -13.55 -19.32 -19.43
CA ARG A 694 -13.31 -18.10 -20.22
C ARG A 694 -14.28 -17.00 -19.82
N VAL A 695 -13.73 -15.82 -19.54
CA VAL A 695 -14.50 -14.59 -19.33
C VAL A 695 -15.11 -14.11 -20.64
N ILE A 696 -16.40 -13.79 -20.62
CA ILE A 696 -17.14 -13.36 -21.81
C ILE A 696 -17.45 -11.86 -21.70
N THR A 697 -16.70 -11.02 -22.43
CA THR A 697 -16.85 -9.55 -22.38
C THR A 697 -17.81 -8.99 -23.43
N ARG A 698 -18.02 -9.70 -24.54
CA ARG A 698 -18.84 -9.25 -25.68
C ARG A 698 -20.04 -10.17 -25.95
N PRO A 699 -21.03 -10.27 -25.05
CA PRO A 699 -22.25 -11.00 -25.35
C PRO A 699 -23.04 -10.31 -26.48
N VAL A 700 -23.77 -11.11 -27.27
CA VAL A 700 -24.68 -10.60 -28.30
C VAL A 700 -25.96 -10.12 -27.62
N ALA A 701 -26.26 -8.83 -27.79
CA ALA A 701 -27.43 -8.20 -27.19
C ALA A 701 -28.73 -8.96 -27.55
N GLY A 702 -29.62 -9.11 -26.57
CA GLY A 702 -30.88 -9.82 -26.73
C GLY A 702 -30.79 -11.36 -26.73
N THR A 703 -29.59 -11.93 -26.53
CA THR A 703 -29.41 -13.40 -26.43
C THR A 703 -29.20 -13.90 -24.99
N ILE A 704 -28.97 -12.99 -24.04
CA ILE A 704 -28.73 -13.32 -22.64
C ILE A 704 -30.03 -13.78 -21.99
N ARG A 705 -29.99 -14.94 -21.34
CA ARG A 705 -31.10 -15.54 -20.59
C ARG A 705 -30.54 -15.97 -19.24
N VAL A 706 -31.09 -15.47 -18.14
CA VAL A 706 -30.59 -15.74 -16.78
C VAL A 706 -31.59 -16.61 -16.05
N ALA A 707 -31.12 -17.53 -15.21
CA ALA A 707 -31.96 -18.32 -14.32
C ALA A 707 -31.39 -18.36 -12.90
N ALA A 708 -32.29 -18.38 -11.92
CA ALA A 708 -32.00 -18.61 -10.51
C ALA A 708 -32.69 -19.92 -10.08
N ASP A 709 -31.94 -20.83 -9.45
CA ASP A 709 -32.40 -22.15 -9.02
C ASP A 709 -33.15 -22.94 -10.11
N GLY A 710 -32.65 -22.86 -11.34
CA GLY A 710 -33.22 -23.56 -12.48
C GLY A 710 -34.44 -22.88 -13.14
N VAL A 711 -34.88 -21.73 -12.64
CA VAL A 711 -36.03 -20.99 -13.17
C VAL A 711 -35.56 -19.74 -13.92
N GLU A 712 -35.97 -19.62 -15.18
CA GLU A 712 -35.65 -18.44 -16.01
C GLU A 712 -36.25 -17.16 -15.44
N MET A 713 -35.41 -16.13 -15.31
CA MET A 713 -35.77 -14.80 -14.85
C MET A 713 -36.04 -13.88 -16.04
N VAL A 714 -37.26 -13.36 -16.11
CA VAL A 714 -37.69 -12.41 -17.15
C VAL A 714 -37.42 -10.94 -16.80
N GLY A 715 -36.89 -10.66 -15.61
CA GLY A 715 -36.54 -9.34 -15.08
C GLY A 715 -35.84 -9.45 -13.72
N GLY A 716 -35.55 -8.32 -13.07
CA GLY A 716 -34.80 -8.29 -11.80
C GLY A 716 -33.27 -8.34 -11.97
N TRP A 717 -32.81 -8.19 -13.21
CA TRP A 717 -31.40 -8.13 -13.57
C TRP A 717 -31.22 -7.24 -14.80
N SER A 718 -30.00 -6.72 -14.98
CA SER A 718 -29.59 -5.95 -16.14
C SER A 718 -28.17 -6.34 -16.59
N HIS A 719 -27.82 -6.05 -17.84
CA HIS A 719 -26.47 -6.22 -18.36
C HIS A 719 -25.76 -4.87 -18.35
N GLU A 720 -24.71 -4.75 -17.54
CA GLU A 720 -23.97 -3.48 -17.35
C GLU A 720 -22.85 -3.26 -18.39
N GLY A 721 -22.72 -4.16 -19.37
CA GLY A 721 -21.58 -4.19 -20.28
C GLY A 721 -20.52 -5.20 -19.84
N MET A 722 -19.52 -5.46 -20.69
CA MET A 722 -18.39 -6.38 -20.42
C MET A 722 -18.78 -7.77 -19.89
N GLY A 723 -20.00 -8.21 -20.18
CA GLY A 723 -20.56 -9.47 -19.66
C GLY A 723 -20.95 -9.49 -18.19
N ILE A 724 -21.09 -8.35 -17.52
CA ILE A 724 -21.54 -8.27 -16.13
C ILE A 724 -23.06 -8.29 -16.07
N ILE A 725 -23.62 -9.25 -15.34
CA ILE A 725 -25.04 -9.34 -14.98
C ILE A 725 -25.21 -8.78 -13.58
N ALA A 726 -25.90 -7.65 -13.46
CA ALA A 726 -26.22 -7.01 -12.19
C ALA A 726 -27.67 -7.30 -11.80
N PHE A 727 -27.88 -7.76 -10.58
CA PHE A 727 -29.19 -8.01 -9.99
C PHE A 727 -29.64 -6.79 -9.17
N ASP A 728 -30.92 -6.46 -9.25
CA ASP A 728 -31.50 -5.32 -8.51
C ASP A 728 -31.42 -5.53 -6.98
N GLU A 729 -31.51 -6.79 -6.54
CA GLU A 729 -31.28 -7.24 -5.17
C GLU A 729 -30.25 -8.40 -5.18
N PRO A 730 -29.29 -8.44 -4.23
CA PRO A 730 -28.36 -9.54 -4.13
C PRO A 730 -29.07 -10.90 -4.06
N PRO A 731 -28.73 -11.87 -4.92
CA PRO A 731 -29.30 -13.21 -4.85
C PRO A 731 -29.05 -13.84 -3.49
N GLY A 732 -30.09 -14.46 -2.91
CA GLY A 732 -30.04 -15.04 -1.57
C GLY A 732 -29.00 -16.16 -1.43
N GLU A 733 -28.58 -16.42 -0.18
CA GLU A 733 -27.57 -17.43 0.13
C GLU A 733 -27.96 -18.81 -0.44
N GLY A 734 -27.04 -19.41 -1.21
CA GLY A 734 -27.20 -20.75 -1.79
C GLY A 734 -27.95 -20.80 -3.12
N VAL A 735 -28.51 -19.68 -3.61
CA VAL A 735 -29.23 -19.62 -4.90
C VAL A 735 -28.25 -19.84 -6.04
N VAL A 736 -28.48 -20.86 -6.88
CA VAL A 736 -27.61 -21.17 -8.02
C VAL A 736 -28.00 -20.31 -9.21
N LEU A 737 -27.06 -19.52 -9.71
CA LEU A 737 -27.25 -18.65 -10.86
C LEU A 737 -26.67 -19.31 -12.11
N THR A 738 -27.43 -19.27 -13.19
CA THR A 738 -27.05 -19.79 -14.51
C THR A 738 -27.43 -18.79 -15.60
N ALA A 739 -26.73 -18.84 -16.73
CA ALA A 739 -27.03 -18.02 -17.88
C ALA A 739 -26.75 -18.75 -19.20
N GLY A 740 -27.56 -18.42 -20.21
CA GLY A 740 -27.30 -18.72 -21.62
C GLY A 740 -27.13 -17.45 -22.42
N PHE A 741 -26.21 -17.45 -23.39
CA PHE A 741 -25.89 -16.29 -24.21
C PHE A 741 -25.17 -16.71 -25.50
N ARG A 742 -25.22 -15.86 -26.53
CA ARG A 742 -24.23 -15.86 -27.61
C ARG A 742 -23.18 -14.81 -27.34
N PHE A 743 -21.99 -14.98 -27.88
CA PHE A 743 -20.89 -14.03 -27.69
C PHE A 743 -20.01 -13.90 -28.92
N ASP A 744 -19.36 -12.76 -29.01
CA ASP A 744 -18.32 -12.48 -29.99
C ASP A 744 -16.95 -12.45 -29.30
N VAL A 745 -15.89 -12.70 -30.06
CA VAL A 745 -14.50 -12.61 -29.59
C VAL A 745 -13.98 -11.19 -29.92
N PRO A 746 -13.45 -10.45 -28.94
CA PRO A 746 -12.77 -9.18 -29.22
C PRO A 746 -11.44 -9.47 -29.92
N VAL A 747 -11.29 -8.99 -31.15
CA VAL A 747 -10.07 -9.19 -31.97
C VAL A 747 -9.59 -7.88 -32.58
N ARG A 748 -8.35 -7.84 -33.03
CA ARG A 748 -7.84 -6.82 -33.97
C ARG A 748 -7.21 -7.50 -35.18
N PHE A 749 -6.95 -6.72 -36.23
CA PHE A 749 -6.01 -7.16 -37.27
C PHE A 749 -4.64 -7.45 -36.65
N ALA A 750 -4.00 -8.53 -37.08
CA ALA A 750 -2.68 -8.90 -36.59
C ALA A 750 -1.58 -7.96 -37.13
N GLU A 751 -1.80 -7.38 -38.31
CA GLU A 751 -0.84 -6.56 -39.06
C GLU A 751 -1.41 -5.18 -39.44
N ASP A 752 -0.54 -4.19 -39.64
CA ASP A 752 -0.87 -2.86 -40.17
C ASP A 752 -0.93 -2.80 -41.71
N ARG A 753 -0.90 -3.97 -42.37
CA ARG A 753 -0.94 -4.12 -43.82
C ARG A 753 -1.99 -5.16 -44.21
N LEU A 754 -2.71 -4.90 -45.29
CA LEU A 754 -3.69 -5.82 -45.87
C LEU A 754 -3.39 -6.03 -47.35
N ASP A 755 -3.07 -7.26 -47.75
CA ASP A 755 -2.76 -7.62 -49.13
C ASP A 755 -4.03 -8.04 -49.89
N ILE A 756 -4.29 -7.39 -51.02
CA ILE A 756 -5.47 -7.63 -51.85
C ILE A 756 -5.07 -7.71 -53.32
N ASN A 757 -5.45 -8.82 -53.95
CA ASN A 757 -5.21 -9.10 -55.36
C ASN A 757 -6.54 -9.10 -56.14
N ARG A 758 -6.49 -8.83 -57.46
CA ARG A 758 -7.64 -9.07 -58.35
C ARG A 758 -7.52 -10.48 -58.92
N ALA A 759 -8.46 -11.36 -58.58
CA ALA A 759 -8.52 -12.73 -59.10
C ALA A 759 -9.23 -12.80 -60.47
N THR A 760 -10.24 -11.96 -60.70
CA THR A 760 -10.91 -11.78 -62.01
C THR A 760 -11.40 -10.32 -62.19
N PHE A 761 -12.07 -10.00 -63.31
CA PHE A 761 -12.66 -8.67 -63.54
C PHE A 761 -13.77 -8.31 -62.53
N ALA A 762 -14.44 -9.30 -61.91
CA ALA A 762 -15.57 -9.11 -60.99
C ALA A 762 -15.33 -9.68 -59.57
N ALA A 763 -14.13 -10.20 -59.30
CA ALA A 763 -13.79 -10.81 -58.01
C ALA A 763 -12.35 -10.49 -57.60
N GLY A 764 -12.17 -10.17 -56.32
CA GLY A 764 -10.86 -9.99 -55.69
C GLY A 764 -10.53 -11.17 -54.77
N GLU A 765 -9.29 -11.19 -54.32
CA GLU A 765 -8.76 -12.19 -53.40
C GLU A 765 -7.96 -11.47 -52.30
N ALA A 766 -8.26 -11.79 -51.05
CA ALA A 766 -7.46 -11.39 -49.90
C ALA A 766 -6.86 -12.68 -49.32
N PRO A 767 -5.63 -13.07 -49.72
CA PRO A 767 -5.10 -14.41 -49.45
C PRO A 767 -5.07 -14.77 -47.96
N SER A 768 -4.90 -13.77 -47.10
CA SER A 768 -4.92 -13.90 -45.65
C SER A 768 -5.46 -12.62 -45.02
N VAL A 769 -6.26 -12.78 -43.97
CA VAL A 769 -6.74 -11.69 -43.11
C VAL A 769 -6.53 -12.14 -41.66
N PRO A 770 -5.30 -12.02 -41.15
CA PRO A 770 -4.95 -12.53 -39.83
C PRO A 770 -5.53 -11.60 -38.75
N LEU A 771 -6.26 -12.20 -37.81
CA LEU A 771 -6.83 -11.54 -36.64
C LEU A 771 -6.26 -12.17 -35.37
N VAL A 772 -6.08 -11.37 -34.33
CA VAL A 772 -5.62 -11.85 -33.03
C VAL A 772 -6.56 -11.35 -31.94
N GLU A 773 -6.89 -12.24 -31.01
CA GLU A 773 -7.69 -11.90 -29.83
C GLU A 773 -6.96 -10.88 -28.95
N ILE A 774 -7.77 -9.96 -28.42
CA ILE A 774 -7.41 -8.94 -27.44
C ILE A 774 -7.97 -9.37 -26.08
N ARG A 775 -7.23 -9.11 -25.02
CA ARG A 775 -7.74 -9.29 -23.65
C ARG A 775 -8.33 -7.97 -23.18
N GLU A 776 -9.54 -8.02 -22.65
CA GLU A 776 -10.28 -6.88 -22.10
C GLU A 776 -10.62 -7.10 -20.64
#